data_AF-A0A816BCQ8-F1
#
_entry.id   AF-A0A816BCQ8-F1
#
_cell.length_a   1.000
_cell.length_b   1.000
_cell.length_c   1.000
_cell.angle_alpha   90.00
_cell.angle_beta   90.00
_cell.angle_gamma   90.00
#
_symmetry.space_group_name_H-M   'P 1'
#
loop_
_entity.id
_entity.type
_entity.pdbx_description
1 polymer ?
#
loop_
_entity_poly.entity_id
_entity_poly.type
_entity_poly.pdbx_seq_one_letter_code
_entity_poly.pdbx_strand_id
1 'polypeptide(L)'
;MGISGCIAASYLMWNIRCSCLINNTCVHQAGIYNWTGRRGVHSGTIFGDLTFDPPLLLTIPGLMVGCLPYNSLFRSTLECFYNQSCIDQIQIFINGLSLVTPLSLSCFKQNTTVSDLFDNLFIESWNEKINFTGYFQVCSPHSCTYSYDRRFNLLYVIVTIISLFGGLKTILYFSTPLIIMFIRRIQKSKNFQNTTDQTLTENPMCIKQRILFLVFYSSIAARIRINNVYQPSLNEYERLYTQYSSTLVCPCTHLSVSYSSIMYIKPYYHQVCSSDFIKDNAWLLYFRGLPDNLHALDFRVRGSRIFTTLQTLCKMSNDTVTNELVVFNNLQFVSSQVLTKNTFNTETSALIQQFQQQTLASFLDLFELVRTSIQLNQFIVYGGANAQIVQILNDNNNSMRFVSNNDWNNQCSCGTNVSCTRSEGFYLSVASPVSYTGTSEETIPGLLVGCVLVDSLLASSLECFYNALCIQRLIKLRSYDLYLGTVDSRVANVVPLDPTVDSRFSPDTTLDQIVSQLFIEGWTNSTNFSFYYRQCAPYQCIRHKIAMFFTRFQHSIRAMNLYHKVRKPCLPEKSQTTNDILIIQRQQIATRFYIIVFVLALIVIITFTGLNSQIHSVKVTSPTELIFEQLQTQYSSSLSCPCSRIAIQYSKFLSVKPIAYHQVCSSYFISSNFIELLWGTESYESYYWNVDMKILSTQFRLLASFCSLVKNLIEQKIEIFSSQKFISVEALTRHSFQTQIDSIIDHFIVQAPTSFRQIHKYIIEMIHANQLHNIFYTNWNLTISNPNDNYIMSTSPISYNDSNSSCSCATMSTCSRSLLTNNNKTEILS
;
A
#
# COMPACT_ATOMS: atom_id res chain seq x y z
N MET A 1 -57.56 14.35 20.19
CA MET A 1 -57.03 13.16 20.90
C MET A 1 -55.90 12.60 20.06
N GLY A 2 -54.65 13.00 20.32
CA GLY A 2 -53.48 12.49 19.61
C GLY A 2 -52.91 11.29 20.38
N ILE A 3 -52.69 10.17 19.69
CA ILE A 3 -52.01 9.01 20.24
C ILE A 3 -50.51 9.26 20.01
N SER A 4 -49.76 9.46 21.09
CA SER A 4 -48.31 9.72 21.07
C SER A 4 -47.57 8.53 21.67
N GLY A 5 -46.41 8.18 21.10
CA GLY A 5 -45.67 6.97 21.42
C GLY A 5 -44.17 7.20 21.70
N CYS A 6 -43.64 6.50 22.72
CA CYS A 6 -42.31 6.54 23.37
C CYS A 6 -41.77 5.09 23.55
N ILE A 7 -40.55 4.73 24.04
CA ILE A 7 -39.95 3.36 23.86
C ILE A 7 -39.21 2.75 25.10
N ALA A 8 -39.67 1.62 25.71
CA ALA A 8 -38.84 0.75 26.64
C ALA A 8 -39.52 -0.50 27.31
N ALA A 9 -38.78 -1.61 27.62
CA ALA A 9 -39.32 -2.98 27.88
C ALA A 9 -39.01 -3.76 29.22
N SER A 10 -39.74 -4.89 29.42
CA SER A 10 -40.42 -5.31 30.67
C SER A 10 -39.69 -5.90 31.92
N TYR A 11 -40.41 -5.98 33.06
CA TYR A 11 -40.07 -6.69 34.30
C TYR A 11 -41.26 -7.37 35.02
N LEU A 12 -41.05 -8.60 35.52
CA LEU A 12 -41.91 -9.30 36.49
C LEU A 12 -41.01 -10.01 37.51
N MET A 13 -41.44 -10.12 38.77
CA MET A 13 -40.65 -10.73 39.86
C MET A 13 -40.09 -12.11 39.45
N TRP A 14 -38.82 -12.37 39.83
CA TRP A 14 -38.03 -13.60 39.58
C TRP A 14 -37.17 -13.74 38.30
N ASN A 15 -36.95 -12.69 37.47
CA ASN A 15 -35.83 -12.75 36.51
C ASN A 15 -35.27 -11.37 36.10
N ILE A 16 -34.03 -11.06 36.50
CA ILE A 16 -33.51 -9.69 36.44
C ILE A 16 -32.86 -9.36 35.08
N ARG A 17 -33.54 -8.57 34.25
CA ARG A 17 -33.03 -8.11 32.94
C ARG A 17 -32.56 -6.65 32.97
N CYS A 18 -31.23 -6.48 33.00
CA CYS A 18 -30.48 -5.43 32.30
C CYS A 18 -30.87 -3.96 32.55
N SER A 19 -30.04 -3.22 33.30
CA SER A 19 -30.18 -1.78 33.54
C SER A 19 -28.88 -1.02 33.23
N CYS A 20 -28.99 0.19 32.69
CA CYS A 20 -27.85 1.08 32.46
C CYS A 20 -27.19 1.59 33.73
N LEU A 21 -27.89 1.50 34.87
CA LEU A 21 -27.33 1.73 36.20
C LEU A 21 -26.43 0.56 36.69
N ILE A 22 -26.41 -0.57 35.97
CA ILE A 22 -25.73 -1.82 36.42
C ILE A 22 -24.71 -2.30 35.38
N ASN A 23 -24.93 -2.02 34.09
CA ASN A 23 -24.07 -2.42 32.99
C ASN A 23 -24.25 -1.48 31.78
N ASN A 24 -23.20 -0.76 31.37
CA ASN A 24 -23.24 0.15 30.21
C ASN A 24 -23.40 -0.59 28.85
N THR A 25 -23.08 -1.88 28.80
CA THR A 25 -23.28 -2.71 27.60
C THR A 25 -24.72 -3.20 27.44
N CYS A 26 -25.60 -2.87 28.39
CA CYS A 26 -27.00 -3.27 28.40
C CYS A 26 -27.75 -2.78 27.14
N VAL A 27 -28.50 -3.70 26.53
CA VAL A 27 -29.41 -3.45 25.41
C VAL A 27 -30.70 -4.27 25.54
N HIS A 28 -31.78 -3.73 24.99
CA HIS A 28 -33.12 -4.32 24.93
C HIS A 28 -33.77 -4.05 23.57
N GLN A 29 -34.84 -4.77 23.26
CA GLN A 29 -35.63 -4.55 22.03
C GLN A 29 -36.25 -3.14 22.02
N ALA A 30 -36.14 -2.44 20.90
CA ALA A 30 -36.86 -1.19 20.66
C ALA A 30 -38.36 -1.46 20.41
N GLY A 31 -39.21 -0.49 20.72
CA GLY A 31 -40.65 -0.58 20.51
C GLY A 31 -41.38 0.60 21.14
N ILE A 32 -42.46 1.08 20.54
CA ILE A 32 -43.26 2.27 20.90
C ILE A 32 -44.34 1.92 21.96
N TYR A 33 -44.67 2.82 22.89
CA TYR A 33 -45.41 2.74 24.18
C TYR A 33 -46.09 4.10 24.47
N ASN A 34 -47.22 4.18 25.18
CA ASN A 34 -48.02 5.41 25.33
C ASN A 34 -47.73 6.20 26.62
N TRP A 35 -46.95 7.30 26.57
CA TRP A 35 -46.65 8.11 27.77
C TRP A 35 -47.92 8.75 28.36
N THR A 36 -48.21 8.49 29.65
CA THR A 36 -49.45 8.95 30.31
C THR A 36 -49.23 10.11 31.30
N GLY A 37 -48.05 10.73 31.32
CA GLY A 37 -47.77 11.91 32.15
C GLY A 37 -47.75 11.67 33.67
N ARG A 38 -47.66 10.41 34.12
CA ARG A 38 -47.63 10.06 35.54
C ARG A 38 -46.31 10.50 36.21
N ARG A 39 -46.41 11.14 37.38
CA ARG A 39 -45.23 11.46 38.21
C ARG A 39 -44.66 10.19 38.83
N GLY A 40 -43.33 10.07 38.84
CA GLY A 40 -42.60 9.00 39.55
C GLY A 40 -41.79 8.06 38.66
N VAL A 41 -41.92 8.11 37.33
CA VAL A 41 -41.14 7.27 36.41
C VAL A 41 -39.86 8.01 35.97
N HIS A 42 -38.69 7.43 36.24
CA HIS A 42 -37.40 8.05 35.95
C HIS A 42 -36.89 7.73 34.54
N SER A 43 -36.39 8.73 33.83
CA SER A 43 -35.77 8.59 32.50
C SER A 43 -34.47 7.76 32.48
N GLY A 44 -33.89 7.44 33.64
CA GLY A 44 -32.67 6.63 33.76
C GLY A 44 -32.89 5.14 33.96
N THR A 45 -34.14 4.71 34.14
CA THR A 45 -34.50 3.30 33.98
C THR A 45 -34.96 3.08 32.54
N ILE A 46 -34.36 2.10 31.85
CA ILE A 46 -35.03 1.51 30.69
C ILE A 46 -36.27 0.80 31.28
N PHE A 47 -37.42 1.44 31.09
CA PHE A 47 -38.74 1.10 31.65
C PHE A 47 -39.10 -0.36 31.44
N GLY A 48 -39.87 -0.96 32.37
CA GLY A 48 -40.39 -2.30 32.15
C GLY A 48 -41.56 -2.80 33.01
N ASP A 49 -41.98 -2.11 34.08
CA ASP A 49 -43.06 -2.65 34.91
C ASP A 49 -44.45 -2.42 34.26
N LEU A 50 -45.09 -3.49 33.76
CA LEU A 50 -46.45 -3.42 33.19
C LEU A 50 -47.53 -2.86 34.15
N THR A 51 -47.23 -2.70 35.44
CA THR A 51 -48.12 -2.10 36.44
C THR A 51 -47.91 -0.60 36.64
N PHE A 52 -46.75 -0.04 36.26
CA PHE A 52 -46.41 1.38 36.44
C PHE A 52 -46.02 2.12 35.14
N ASP A 53 -45.62 1.38 34.10
CA ASP A 53 -45.15 1.92 32.82
C ASP A 53 -46.28 2.51 31.95
N PRO A 54 -45.93 3.39 30.99
CA PRO A 54 -46.74 3.58 29.79
C PRO A 54 -46.97 2.27 29.03
N PRO A 55 -48.18 1.95 28.53
CA PRO A 55 -48.41 0.67 27.85
C PRO A 55 -47.76 0.58 26.46
N LEU A 56 -47.10 -0.54 26.16
CA LEU A 56 -46.54 -0.91 24.85
C LEU A 56 -47.60 -0.83 23.74
N LEU A 57 -47.24 -0.17 22.64
CA LEU A 57 -48.02 0.03 21.42
C LEU A 57 -47.51 -0.80 20.23
N LEU A 58 -46.19 -0.95 20.08
CA LEU A 58 -45.54 -1.62 18.93
C LEU A 58 -44.13 -2.07 19.29
N THR A 59 -43.69 -3.30 19.05
CA THR A 59 -42.25 -3.61 19.04
C THR A 59 -41.65 -3.33 17.65
N ILE A 60 -40.39 -2.88 17.59
CA ILE A 60 -39.64 -2.74 16.34
C ILE A 60 -38.66 -3.92 16.27
N PRO A 61 -38.95 -4.98 15.47
CA PRO A 61 -38.09 -6.15 15.35
C PRO A 61 -36.67 -5.79 14.90
N GLY A 62 -35.69 -6.55 15.38
CA GLY A 62 -34.26 -6.34 15.11
C GLY A 62 -33.60 -5.15 15.78
N LEU A 63 -34.32 -4.04 15.93
CA LEU A 63 -33.77 -2.79 16.44
C LEU A 63 -33.61 -2.83 17.96
N MET A 64 -32.44 -2.46 18.45
CA MET A 64 -32.08 -2.49 19.87
C MET A 64 -31.85 -1.07 20.40
N VAL A 65 -32.29 -0.81 21.62
CA VAL A 65 -31.98 0.39 22.40
C VAL A 65 -31.15 0.02 23.62
N GLY A 66 -30.30 0.92 24.10
CA GLY A 66 -29.42 0.67 25.21
C GLY A 66 -28.59 1.90 25.55
N CYS A 67 -27.76 1.78 26.58
CA CYS A 67 -27.17 2.93 27.29
C CYS A 67 -26.37 3.87 26.39
N LEU A 68 -25.75 3.31 25.35
CA LEU A 68 -24.89 3.98 24.39
C LEU A 68 -25.41 3.72 22.96
N PRO A 69 -25.78 4.76 22.18
CA PRO A 69 -26.39 4.59 20.86
C PRO A 69 -25.58 3.73 19.87
N TYR A 70 -24.25 3.76 19.94
CA TYR A 70 -23.40 2.90 19.08
C TYR A 70 -23.48 1.42 19.48
N ASN A 71 -23.44 1.09 20.78
CA ASN A 71 -23.50 -0.30 21.25
C ASN A 71 -24.87 -0.92 20.97
N SER A 72 -25.94 -0.13 21.08
CA SER A 72 -27.29 -0.57 20.71
C SER A 72 -27.45 -0.70 19.19
N LEU A 73 -26.95 0.26 18.40
CA LEU A 73 -26.94 0.15 16.94
C LEU A 73 -26.20 -1.11 16.46
N PHE A 74 -24.97 -1.35 16.93
CA PHE A 74 -24.18 -2.52 16.49
C PHE A 74 -24.81 -3.86 16.85
N ARG A 75 -25.56 -3.93 17.95
CA ARG A 75 -26.34 -5.12 18.35
C ARG A 75 -27.71 -5.23 17.69
N SER A 76 -28.13 -4.21 16.95
CA SER A 76 -29.37 -4.22 16.17
C SER A 76 -29.18 -5.01 14.87
N THR A 77 -30.29 -5.55 14.36
CA THR A 77 -30.44 -5.94 12.94
C THR A 77 -31.32 -4.91 12.23
N LEU A 78 -31.42 -4.98 10.90
CA LEU A 78 -32.27 -4.09 10.11
C LEU A 78 -33.58 -4.78 9.67
N GLU A 79 -33.96 -5.91 10.27
CA GLU A 79 -35.02 -6.80 9.79
C GLU A 79 -36.40 -6.12 9.60
N CYS A 80 -36.78 -5.19 10.48
CA CYS A 80 -38.00 -4.39 10.31
C CYS A 80 -37.99 -3.57 9.00
N PHE A 81 -36.84 -3.03 8.60
CA PHE A 81 -36.70 -2.15 7.44
C PHE A 81 -36.72 -2.88 6.10
N TYR A 82 -36.74 -4.22 6.09
CA TYR A 82 -37.05 -5.04 4.90
C TYR A 82 -38.55 -5.33 4.75
N ASN A 83 -39.38 -4.97 5.75
CA ASN A 83 -40.81 -5.34 5.79
C ASN A 83 -41.70 -4.08 5.79
N GLN A 84 -42.43 -3.87 4.69
CA GLN A 84 -43.36 -2.75 4.54
C GLN A 84 -44.34 -2.64 5.72
N SER A 85 -44.91 -3.75 6.18
CA SER A 85 -45.87 -3.75 7.30
C SER A 85 -45.26 -3.24 8.61
N CYS A 86 -43.95 -3.46 8.83
CA CYS A 86 -43.25 -2.93 9.99
C CYS A 86 -42.95 -1.42 9.85
N ILE A 87 -42.59 -0.98 8.64
CA ILE A 87 -42.39 0.44 8.32
C ILE A 87 -43.72 1.21 8.47
N ASP A 88 -44.82 0.67 7.96
CA ASP A 88 -46.16 1.26 8.05
C ASP A 88 -46.59 1.43 9.52
N GLN A 89 -46.29 0.45 10.38
CA GLN A 89 -46.56 0.51 11.82
C GLN A 89 -45.75 1.62 12.52
N ILE A 90 -44.49 1.81 12.15
CA ILE A 90 -43.65 2.92 12.64
C ILE A 90 -44.19 4.27 12.12
N GLN A 91 -44.66 4.32 10.87
CA GLN A 91 -45.11 5.54 10.20
C GLN A 91 -46.32 6.20 10.88
N ILE A 92 -47.20 5.42 11.52
CA ILE A 92 -48.33 5.93 12.32
C ILE A 92 -47.87 6.89 13.43
N PHE A 93 -46.66 6.70 13.97
CA PHE A 93 -46.12 7.49 15.08
C PHE A 93 -45.21 8.64 14.65
N ILE A 94 -44.81 8.70 13.37
CA ILE A 94 -43.93 9.74 12.82
C ILE A 94 -44.69 10.54 11.76
N ASN A 95 -45.37 11.59 12.22
CA ASN A 95 -46.07 12.54 11.34
C ASN A 95 -45.08 13.13 10.30
N GLY A 96 -45.36 12.92 9.01
CA GLY A 96 -44.62 13.56 7.91
C GLY A 96 -43.68 12.66 7.11
N LEU A 97 -43.63 11.34 7.37
CA LEU A 97 -42.94 10.42 6.46
C LEU A 97 -43.64 10.38 5.09
N SER A 98 -42.87 10.70 4.04
CA SER A 98 -43.20 10.38 2.64
C SER A 98 -43.22 8.87 2.41
N LEU A 99 -43.67 8.42 1.22
CA LEU A 99 -43.67 7.00 0.85
C LEU A 99 -42.26 6.38 1.01
N VAL A 100 -42.05 5.54 2.04
CA VAL A 100 -40.75 4.92 2.31
C VAL A 100 -40.70 3.52 1.68
N THR A 101 -39.78 3.31 0.76
CA THR A 101 -39.51 2.00 0.17
C THR A 101 -38.69 1.12 1.13
N PRO A 102 -39.05 -0.16 1.33
CA PRO A 102 -38.26 -1.08 2.14
C PRO A 102 -36.87 -1.36 1.54
N LEU A 103 -35.99 -1.88 2.38
CA LEU A 103 -34.78 -2.56 1.95
C LEU A 103 -35.15 -3.86 1.19
N SER A 104 -34.34 -4.22 0.20
CA SER A 104 -34.56 -5.34 -0.73
C SER A 104 -33.56 -6.47 -0.48
N LEU A 105 -33.40 -7.40 -1.43
CA LEU A 105 -32.51 -8.57 -1.25
C LEU A 105 -31.04 -8.14 -1.08
N SER A 106 -30.39 -8.70 -0.07
CA SER A 106 -28.96 -8.53 0.27
C SER A 106 -28.27 -9.91 0.27
N CYS A 107 -26.95 -9.96 0.11
CA CYS A 107 -26.16 -11.17 0.36
C CYS A 107 -26.09 -11.51 1.85
N PHE A 108 -26.29 -10.50 2.72
CA PHE A 108 -26.43 -10.68 4.16
C PHE A 108 -27.85 -11.15 4.50
N LYS A 109 -28.00 -11.83 5.64
CA LYS A 109 -29.33 -12.23 6.12
C LYS A 109 -30.01 -11.00 6.72
N GLN A 110 -31.34 -10.93 6.67
CA GLN A 110 -32.08 -9.80 7.25
C GLN A 110 -31.83 -9.62 8.77
N ASN A 111 -31.48 -10.72 9.45
CA ASN A 111 -31.10 -10.75 10.86
C ASN A 111 -29.58 -10.66 11.12
N THR A 112 -28.77 -10.32 10.11
CA THR A 112 -27.35 -9.97 10.30
C THR A 112 -27.27 -8.67 11.11
N THR A 113 -26.35 -8.60 12.07
CA THR A 113 -26.23 -7.42 12.93
C THR A 113 -25.59 -6.25 12.18
N VAL A 114 -25.86 -5.02 12.58
CA VAL A 114 -25.16 -3.85 12.03
C VAL A 114 -23.66 -3.94 12.30
N SER A 115 -23.22 -4.57 13.40
CA SER A 115 -21.80 -4.87 13.62
C SER A 115 -21.20 -5.77 12.53
N ASP A 116 -21.90 -6.84 12.14
CA ASP A 116 -21.43 -7.76 11.10
C ASP A 116 -21.44 -7.09 9.72
N LEU A 117 -22.47 -6.29 9.41
CA LEU A 117 -22.52 -5.49 8.18
C LEU A 117 -21.35 -4.52 8.11
N PHE A 118 -21.08 -3.81 9.21
CA PHE A 118 -20.01 -2.82 9.34
C PHE A 118 -18.61 -3.46 9.29
N ASP A 119 -18.41 -4.60 9.95
CA ASP A 119 -17.18 -5.40 9.89
C ASP A 119 -16.90 -5.95 8.48
N ASN A 120 -17.94 -6.13 7.65
CA ASN A 120 -17.84 -6.46 6.22
C ASN A 120 -17.95 -5.22 5.31
N LEU A 121 -17.69 -4.03 5.84
CA LEU A 121 -17.63 -2.75 5.10
C LEU A 121 -18.93 -2.39 4.36
N PHE A 122 -20.06 -2.96 4.77
CA PHE A 122 -21.32 -2.89 4.03
C PHE A 122 -21.16 -3.29 2.55
N ILE A 123 -20.18 -4.10 2.15
CA ILE A 123 -19.98 -4.48 0.75
C ILE A 123 -20.77 -5.76 0.45
N GLU A 124 -21.66 -5.69 -0.53
CA GLU A 124 -22.50 -6.82 -0.96
C GLU A 124 -21.72 -7.80 -1.87
N SER A 125 -20.83 -7.27 -2.71
CA SER A 125 -19.95 -8.05 -3.58
C SER A 125 -18.87 -7.20 -4.24
N TRP A 126 -17.77 -7.84 -4.62
CA TRP A 126 -16.65 -7.24 -5.34
C TRP A 126 -16.70 -7.55 -6.85
N ASN A 127 -16.20 -6.62 -7.66
CA ASN A 127 -16.04 -6.72 -9.10
C ASN A 127 -14.55 -6.78 -9.41
N GLU A 128 -14.06 -7.99 -9.70
CA GLU A 128 -12.66 -8.26 -10.00
C GLU A 128 -12.51 -8.46 -11.50
N LYS A 129 -11.77 -7.56 -12.15
CA LYS A 129 -11.47 -7.65 -13.59
C LYS A 129 -9.97 -7.76 -13.79
N ILE A 130 -9.54 -8.96 -14.19
CA ILE A 130 -8.15 -9.32 -14.47
C ILE A 130 -7.99 -9.49 -15.98
N ASN A 131 -6.99 -8.82 -16.56
CA ASN A 131 -6.70 -8.81 -17.99
C ASN A 131 -5.25 -9.21 -18.26
N PHE A 132 -4.99 -10.52 -18.36
CA PHE A 132 -3.66 -11.05 -18.69
C PHE A 132 -3.10 -10.50 -20.01
N THR A 133 -3.93 -10.36 -21.04
CA THR A 133 -3.49 -9.82 -22.33
C THR A 133 -3.06 -8.35 -22.21
N GLY A 134 -3.73 -7.56 -21.35
CA GLY A 134 -3.30 -6.21 -20.98
C GLY A 134 -1.94 -6.20 -20.26
N TYR A 135 -1.74 -7.10 -19.29
CA TYR A 135 -0.42 -7.29 -18.65
C TYR A 135 0.66 -7.66 -19.67
N PHE A 136 0.43 -8.67 -20.52
CA PHE A 136 1.40 -9.17 -21.48
C PHE A 136 1.75 -8.10 -22.55
N GLN A 137 0.77 -7.30 -22.97
CA GLN A 137 0.99 -6.16 -23.86
C GLN A 137 1.83 -5.04 -23.24
N VAL A 138 1.79 -4.84 -21.91
CA VAL A 138 2.65 -3.85 -21.24
C VAL A 138 4.03 -4.41 -20.90
N CYS A 139 4.12 -5.68 -20.46
CA CYS A 139 5.39 -6.39 -20.30
C CYS A 139 6.16 -6.43 -21.63
N SER A 140 5.48 -6.78 -22.74
CA SER A 140 5.98 -6.80 -24.12
C SER A 140 7.45 -7.26 -24.22
N PRO A 141 7.75 -8.56 -24.06
CA PRO A 141 9.13 -9.05 -24.09
C PRO A 141 9.74 -8.81 -25.48
N HIS A 142 10.81 -8.02 -25.55
CA HIS A 142 11.42 -7.65 -26.85
C HIS A 142 12.01 -8.86 -27.57
N SER A 143 12.55 -9.83 -26.81
CA SER A 143 12.95 -11.12 -27.36
C SER A 143 13.02 -12.19 -26.29
N CYS A 144 12.51 -13.37 -26.60
CA CYS A 144 12.73 -14.58 -25.82
C CYS A 144 13.94 -15.36 -26.36
N THR A 145 14.69 -16.00 -25.47
CA THR A 145 15.78 -16.93 -25.81
C THR A 145 15.60 -18.24 -25.07
N TYR A 146 15.72 -19.36 -25.78
CA TYR A 146 15.73 -20.70 -25.19
C TYR A 146 16.85 -21.54 -25.79
N SER A 147 17.23 -22.63 -25.12
CA SER A 147 18.30 -23.52 -25.56
C SER A 147 17.90 -24.99 -25.51
N TYR A 148 18.30 -25.77 -26.50
CA TYR A 148 18.06 -27.22 -26.51
C TYR A 148 19.26 -27.97 -27.08
N ASP A 149 19.43 -29.22 -26.65
CA ASP A 149 20.47 -30.11 -27.17
C ASP A 149 20.12 -30.63 -28.57
N ARG A 150 21.04 -30.43 -29.52
CA ARG A 150 20.93 -30.98 -30.87
C ARG A 150 22.17 -31.80 -31.22
N ARG A 151 21.95 -32.96 -31.86
CA ARG A 151 23.04 -33.75 -32.50
C ARG A 151 23.56 -33.03 -33.75
N PHE A 152 24.76 -33.40 -34.20
CA PHE A 152 25.39 -32.80 -35.38
C PHE A 152 24.48 -32.85 -36.62
N ASN A 153 24.49 -31.77 -37.40
CA ASN A 153 23.75 -31.67 -38.65
C ASN A 153 24.28 -32.69 -39.68
N LEU A 154 23.40 -33.44 -40.34
CA LEU A 154 23.73 -34.40 -41.40
C LEU A 154 24.62 -33.77 -42.49
N LEU A 155 24.36 -32.52 -42.87
CA LEU A 155 25.15 -31.80 -43.88
C LEU A 155 26.58 -31.52 -43.40
N TYR A 156 26.78 -31.26 -42.10
CA TYR A 156 28.11 -31.13 -41.51
C TYR A 156 28.86 -32.48 -41.53
N VAL A 157 28.17 -33.59 -41.24
CA VAL A 157 28.75 -34.94 -41.33
C VAL A 157 29.18 -35.26 -42.78
N ILE A 158 28.32 -34.98 -43.76
CA ILE A 158 28.60 -35.19 -45.19
C ILE A 158 29.79 -34.35 -45.65
N VAL A 159 29.84 -33.06 -45.33
CA VAL A 159 30.97 -32.17 -45.68
C VAL A 159 32.27 -32.64 -45.00
N THR A 160 32.19 -33.15 -43.78
CA THR A 160 33.35 -33.72 -43.06
C THR A 160 33.87 -35.00 -43.74
N ILE A 161 32.97 -35.86 -44.24
CA ILE A 161 33.35 -37.08 -44.99
C ILE A 161 33.96 -36.73 -46.36
N ILE A 162 33.39 -35.78 -47.09
CA ILE A 162 33.92 -35.32 -48.39
C ILE A 162 35.31 -34.70 -48.22
N SER A 163 35.50 -33.85 -47.21
CA SER A 163 36.79 -33.23 -46.91
C SER A 163 37.82 -34.24 -46.37
N LEU A 164 37.41 -35.27 -45.62
CA LEU A 164 38.27 -36.40 -45.26
C LEU A 164 38.75 -37.15 -46.51
N PHE A 165 37.87 -37.45 -47.48
CA PHE A 165 38.23 -38.16 -48.70
C PHE A 165 39.29 -37.40 -49.52
N GLY A 166 39.10 -36.09 -49.72
CA GLY A 166 40.05 -35.23 -50.42
C GLY A 166 41.39 -35.05 -49.68
N GLY A 167 41.33 -34.81 -48.37
CA GLY A 167 42.51 -34.65 -47.52
C GLY A 167 43.36 -35.92 -47.44
N LEU A 168 42.72 -37.06 -47.18
CA LEU A 168 43.41 -38.34 -47.01
C LEU A 168 44.07 -38.81 -48.33
N LYS A 169 43.42 -38.62 -49.48
CA LYS A 169 44.02 -38.89 -50.80
C LYS A 169 45.30 -38.07 -51.02
N THR A 170 45.29 -36.80 -50.65
CA THR A 170 46.45 -35.89 -50.80
C THR A 170 47.58 -36.28 -49.84
N ILE A 171 47.25 -36.55 -48.56
CA ILE A 171 48.23 -37.00 -47.56
C ILE A 171 48.91 -38.30 -47.99
N LEU A 172 48.15 -39.27 -48.52
CA LEU A 172 48.71 -40.53 -48.99
C LEU A 172 49.59 -40.35 -50.22
N TYR A 173 49.22 -39.48 -51.17
CA TYR A 173 50.07 -39.20 -52.32
C TYR A 173 51.46 -38.70 -51.91
N PHE A 174 51.52 -37.80 -50.91
CA PHE A 174 52.79 -37.30 -50.36
C PHE A 174 53.52 -38.28 -49.42
N SER A 175 52.80 -39.09 -48.64
CA SER A 175 53.42 -40.01 -47.66
C SER A 175 53.78 -41.38 -48.24
N THR A 176 53.17 -41.82 -49.34
CA THR A 176 53.51 -43.10 -50.02
C THR A 176 55.01 -43.25 -50.33
N PRO A 177 55.74 -42.27 -50.91
CA PRO A 177 57.19 -42.41 -51.11
C PRO A 177 57.98 -42.54 -49.79
N LEU A 178 57.56 -41.84 -48.73
CA LEU A 178 58.20 -41.94 -47.40
C LEU A 178 57.95 -43.31 -46.75
N ILE A 179 56.73 -43.82 -46.82
CA ILE A 179 56.35 -45.15 -46.32
C ILE A 179 57.11 -46.23 -47.10
N ILE A 180 57.22 -46.12 -48.42
CA ILE A 180 58.01 -47.05 -49.25
C ILE A 180 59.51 -46.98 -48.89
N MET A 181 60.07 -45.79 -48.63
CA MET A 181 61.44 -45.66 -48.11
C MET A 181 61.62 -46.31 -46.74
N PHE A 182 60.64 -46.19 -45.85
CA PHE A 182 60.68 -46.77 -44.50
C PHE A 182 60.57 -48.30 -44.53
N ILE A 183 59.63 -48.84 -45.32
CA ILE A 183 59.50 -50.29 -45.57
C ILE A 183 60.79 -50.84 -46.19
N ARG A 184 61.38 -50.13 -47.17
CA ARG A 184 62.68 -50.49 -47.75
C ARG A 184 63.80 -50.48 -46.72
N ARG A 185 63.84 -49.51 -45.79
CA ARG A 185 64.82 -49.50 -44.67
C ARG A 185 64.63 -50.70 -43.74
N ILE A 186 63.40 -51.05 -43.38
CA ILE A 186 63.11 -52.23 -42.54
C ILE A 186 63.46 -53.54 -43.26
N GLN A 187 63.15 -53.67 -44.54
CA GLN A 187 63.54 -54.83 -45.35
C GLN A 187 65.06 -54.93 -45.53
N LYS A 188 65.78 -53.80 -45.67
CA LYS A 188 67.25 -53.80 -45.68
C LYS A 188 67.85 -54.17 -44.31
N SER A 189 67.18 -53.79 -43.21
CA SER A 189 67.56 -54.15 -41.83
C SER A 189 67.39 -55.64 -41.52
N LYS A 190 66.42 -56.33 -42.15
CA LYS A 190 66.30 -57.80 -42.03
C LYS A 190 67.40 -58.60 -42.74
N ASN A 191 68.20 -57.96 -43.61
CA ASN A 191 69.34 -58.57 -44.28
C ASN A 191 70.70 -58.16 -43.67
N PHE A 192 70.72 -57.60 -42.45
CA PHE A 192 71.97 -57.19 -41.81
C PHE A 192 71.98 -57.47 -40.29
N GLN A 193 72.06 -58.76 -39.93
CA GLN A 193 72.63 -59.15 -38.65
C GLN A 193 74.15 -59.29 -38.83
N ASN A 194 74.91 -58.29 -38.37
CA ASN A 194 76.14 -58.46 -37.59
C ASN A 194 76.74 -57.11 -37.15
N THR A 195 77.35 -57.11 -35.95
CA THR A 195 78.21 -56.06 -35.34
C THR A 195 77.57 -54.72 -34.91
N THR A 196 77.12 -54.72 -33.65
CA THR A 196 77.38 -53.80 -32.52
C THR A 196 77.60 -52.27 -32.65
N ASP A 197 76.91 -51.59 -31.72
CA ASP A 197 77.20 -50.37 -30.95
C ASP A 197 77.14 -48.92 -31.48
N GLN A 198 76.16 -48.22 -30.90
CA GLN A 198 76.14 -46.85 -30.33
C GLN A 198 76.99 -45.72 -30.95
N THR A 199 76.29 -44.68 -31.42
CA THR A 199 76.28 -43.38 -30.71
C THR A 199 75.09 -42.51 -31.15
N LEU A 200 74.66 -41.64 -30.23
CA LEU A 200 73.48 -40.79 -30.36
C LEU A 200 73.87 -39.38 -30.84
N THR A 201 73.30 -38.92 -31.96
CA THR A 201 73.13 -37.48 -32.23
C THR A 201 71.81 -37.25 -32.97
N GLU A 202 70.90 -36.50 -32.34
CA GLU A 202 69.59 -36.15 -32.89
C GLU A 202 69.71 -35.09 -34.00
N ASN A 203 68.82 -35.14 -34.99
CA ASN A 203 68.75 -34.12 -36.05
C ASN A 203 67.29 -33.65 -36.24
N PRO A 204 66.94 -32.37 -35.98
CA PRO A 204 65.56 -31.95 -35.75
C PRO A 204 64.81 -31.62 -37.05
N MET A 205 64.38 -32.65 -37.80
CA MET A 205 63.60 -32.45 -39.04
C MET A 205 62.35 -33.34 -39.17
N CYS A 206 61.56 -33.49 -38.10
CA CYS A 206 60.23 -34.15 -38.16
C CYS A 206 59.09 -33.40 -37.43
N ILE A 207 59.34 -32.18 -36.91
CA ILE A 207 58.36 -31.42 -36.12
C ILE A 207 57.57 -30.41 -37.00
N LYS A 208 58.20 -29.77 -38.00
CA LYS A 208 57.57 -28.70 -38.78
C LYS A 208 56.42 -29.14 -39.71
N GLN A 209 56.33 -30.41 -40.11
CA GLN A 209 55.24 -30.91 -40.98
C GLN A 209 53.99 -31.36 -40.22
N ARG A 210 54.09 -31.79 -38.95
CA ARG A 210 52.91 -32.15 -38.13
C ARG A 210 52.10 -30.94 -37.67
N ILE A 211 52.77 -29.80 -37.45
CA ILE A 211 52.13 -28.56 -36.99
C ILE A 211 51.18 -27.99 -38.05
N LEU A 212 51.55 -28.07 -39.35
CA LEU A 212 50.78 -27.45 -40.44
C LEU A 212 49.36 -28.04 -40.59
N PHE A 213 49.20 -29.36 -40.40
CA PHE A 213 47.89 -30.03 -40.46
C PHE A 213 46.99 -29.71 -39.26
N LEU A 214 47.57 -29.58 -38.06
CA LEU A 214 46.84 -29.16 -36.85
C LEU A 214 46.35 -27.70 -36.95
N VAL A 215 47.18 -26.81 -37.53
CA VAL A 215 46.79 -25.42 -37.79
C VAL A 215 45.66 -25.33 -38.82
N PHE A 216 45.70 -26.12 -39.89
CA PHE A 216 44.65 -26.12 -40.91
C PHE A 216 43.30 -26.62 -40.37
N TYR A 217 43.29 -27.73 -39.62
CA TYR A 217 42.06 -28.30 -39.05
C TYR A 217 41.43 -27.39 -37.97
N SER A 218 42.25 -26.73 -37.15
CA SER A 218 41.75 -25.80 -36.11
C SER A 218 41.17 -24.49 -36.66
N SER A 219 41.44 -24.15 -37.93
CA SER A 219 40.97 -22.91 -38.56
C SER A 219 39.61 -22.97 -39.28
N ILE A 220 39.06 -24.16 -39.53
CA ILE A 220 37.83 -24.33 -40.35
C ILE A 220 36.58 -24.65 -39.51
N ALA A 221 36.74 -25.10 -38.26
CA ALA A 221 35.61 -25.38 -37.38
C ALA A 221 34.95 -24.08 -36.87
N ALA A 222 33.78 -23.73 -37.43
CA ALA A 222 32.91 -22.68 -36.90
C ALA A 222 32.30 -23.10 -35.55
N ARG A 223 33.10 -23.04 -34.47
CA ARG A 223 32.62 -23.24 -33.10
C ARG A 223 31.91 -21.98 -32.61
N ILE A 224 30.65 -22.13 -32.21
CA ILE A 224 30.04 -21.20 -31.23
C ILE A 224 30.85 -21.36 -29.95
N ARG A 225 31.77 -20.42 -29.69
CA ARG A 225 32.58 -20.45 -28.47
C ARG A 225 31.81 -19.74 -27.37
N ILE A 226 31.17 -20.54 -26.51
CA ILE A 226 30.67 -20.07 -25.23
C ILE A 226 31.90 -19.64 -24.43
N ASN A 227 31.99 -18.35 -24.13
CA ASN A 227 33.09 -17.80 -23.33
C ASN A 227 32.54 -17.43 -21.96
N ASN A 228 32.74 -18.30 -20.99
CA ASN A 228 32.44 -18.01 -19.59
C ASN A 228 33.45 -16.98 -19.08
N VAL A 229 32.94 -15.92 -18.45
CA VAL A 229 33.74 -14.98 -17.66
C VAL A 229 33.39 -15.23 -16.21
N TYR A 230 34.35 -15.76 -15.45
CA TYR A 230 34.18 -16.05 -14.02
C TYR A 230 34.44 -14.79 -13.20
N GLN A 231 33.55 -14.50 -12.24
CA GLN A 231 33.64 -13.37 -11.31
C GLN A 231 34.05 -12.02 -11.95
N PRO A 232 33.32 -11.52 -12.97
CA PRO A 232 33.67 -10.25 -13.61
C PRO A 232 33.60 -9.07 -12.64
N SER A 233 34.57 -8.17 -12.73
CA SER A 233 34.49 -6.85 -12.09
C SER A 233 33.35 -6.01 -12.68
N LEU A 234 32.86 -5.01 -11.93
CA LEU A 234 31.78 -4.13 -12.39
C LEU A 234 32.09 -3.47 -13.76
N ASN A 235 33.28 -2.88 -13.91
CA ASN A 235 33.71 -2.29 -15.20
C ASN A 235 33.81 -3.34 -16.32
N GLU A 236 34.17 -4.58 -16.00
CA GLU A 236 34.22 -5.65 -16.99
C GLU A 236 32.82 -6.11 -17.41
N TYR A 237 31.88 -6.23 -16.48
CA TYR A 237 30.47 -6.45 -16.79
C TYR A 237 29.90 -5.33 -17.67
N GLU A 238 30.11 -4.05 -17.32
CA GLU A 238 29.61 -2.92 -18.13
C GLU A 238 30.21 -2.92 -19.55
N ARG A 239 31.50 -3.25 -19.69
CA ARG A 239 32.17 -3.43 -20.99
C ARG A 239 31.65 -4.65 -21.77
N LEU A 240 31.34 -5.75 -21.09
CA LEU A 240 30.76 -6.94 -21.72
C LEU A 240 29.31 -6.67 -22.16
N TYR A 241 28.53 -5.96 -21.35
CA TYR A 241 27.14 -5.62 -21.65
C TYR A 241 27.05 -4.66 -22.84
N THR A 242 27.86 -3.59 -22.87
CA THR A 242 27.91 -2.67 -24.01
C THR A 242 28.31 -3.35 -25.34
N GLN A 243 29.09 -4.43 -25.29
CA GLN A 243 29.53 -5.17 -26.49
C GLN A 243 28.65 -6.39 -26.86
N TYR A 244 27.92 -6.98 -25.89
CA TYR A 244 27.21 -8.27 -26.07
C TYR A 244 25.81 -8.30 -25.44
N SER A 245 25.17 -7.15 -25.19
CA SER A 245 23.87 -7.00 -24.51
C SER A 245 22.77 -7.99 -24.94
N SER A 246 22.76 -8.40 -26.21
CA SER A 246 21.78 -9.32 -26.78
C SER A 246 22.02 -10.81 -26.50
N THR A 247 23.13 -11.17 -25.84
CA THR A 247 23.56 -12.57 -25.58
C THR A 247 24.29 -12.77 -24.25
N LEU A 248 24.42 -11.72 -23.42
CA LEU A 248 25.12 -11.79 -22.13
C LEU A 248 24.14 -12.13 -21.01
N VAL A 249 24.33 -13.28 -20.36
CA VAL A 249 23.53 -13.72 -19.20
C VAL A 249 24.45 -13.88 -17.99
N CYS A 250 24.10 -13.25 -16.88
CA CYS A 250 24.89 -13.20 -15.65
C CYS A 250 24.00 -13.50 -14.43
N PRO A 251 23.80 -14.77 -14.04
CA PRO A 251 23.05 -15.12 -12.83
C PRO A 251 23.71 -14.55 -11.56
N CYS A 252 22.90 -14.06 -10.61
CA CYS A 252 23.35 -13.69 -9.27
C CYS A 252 23.61 -14.95 -8.42
N THR A 253 24.58 -14.89 -7.50
CA THR A 253 24.76 -15.92 -6.46
C THR A 253 23.84 -15.69 -5.27
N HIS A 254 23.64 -14.43 -4.89
CA HIS A 254 22.65 -14.03 -3.90
C HIS A 254 21.44 -13.41 -4.60
N LEU A 255 20.29 -14.07 -4.46
CA LEU A 255 19.05 -13.69 -5.13
C LEU A 255 18.35 -12.49 -4.48
N SER A 256 18.77 -12.05 -3.29
CA SER A 256 18.09 -11.01 -2.50
C SER A 256 19.09 -10.05 -1.85
N VAL A 257 18.80 -8.75 -1.87
CA VAL A 257 19.62 -7.69 -1.24
C VAL A 257 18.74 -6.74 -0.42
N SER A 258 19.06 -6.47 0.84
CA SER A 258 18.24 -5.60 1.70
C SER A 258 18.15 -4.17 1.15
N TYR A 259 16.95 -3.60 1.14
CA TYR A 259 16.65 -2.24 0.67
C TYR A 259 17.56 -1.20 1.35
N SER A 260 17.74 -1.30 2.67
CA SER A 260 18.60 -0.43 3.49
C SER A 260 20.04 -0.29 2.99
N SER A 261 20.53 -1.26 2.22
CA SER A 261 21.91 -1.32 1.73
C SER A 261 22.10 -0.79 0.31
N ILE A 262 21.00 -0.60 -0.43
CA ILE A 262 21.00 -0.19 -1.85
C ILE A 262 20.18 1.08 -2.13
N MET A 263 19.33 1.50 -1.20
CA MET A 263 18.48 2.69 -1.30
C MET A 263 18.56 3.53 -0.02
N TYR A 264 18.50 4.84 -0.18
CA TYR A 264 18.41 5.82 0.90
C TYR A 264 17.31 6.81 0.58
N ILE A 265 16.42 7.05 1.55
CA ILE A 265 15.26 7.94 1.46
C ILE A 265 15.28 8.84 2.70
N LYS A 266 15.18 10.16 2.51
CA LYS A 266 15.02 11.12 3.61
C LYS A 266 14.08 12.27 3.20
N PRO A 267 13.00 12.56 3.94
CA PRO A 267 12.16 13.73 3.68
C PRO A 267 12.86 15.03 4.12
N TYR A 268 12.43 16.14 3.55
CA TYR A 268 12.58 17.46 4.16
C TYR A 268 11.19 18.07 4.41
N TYR A 269 10.97 18.53 5.64
CA TYR A 269 9.68 19.02 6.11
C TYR A 269 9.55 20.54 5.95
N HIS A 270 8.32 21.02 5.80
CA HIS A 270 7.94 22.42 5.75
C HIS A 270 8.47 23.14 6.99
N GLN A 271 9.05 24.32 6.78
CA GLN A 271 9.80 25.07 7.79
C GLN A 271 9.03 25.32 9.11
N VAL A 272 7.69 25.35 9.05
CA VAL A 272 6.85 25.44 10.26
C VAL A 272 7.16 24.32 11.26
N CYS A 273 7.47 23.11 10.79
CA CYS A 273 7.79 21.96 11.63
C CYS A 273 9.14 22.05 12.36
N SER A 274 9.96 23.07 12.05
CA SER A 274 11.20 23.41 12.75
C SER A 274 11.22 24.84 13.32
N SER A 275 10.11 25.58 13.21
CA SER A 275 9.99 27.00 13.57
C SER A 275 9.75 27.27 15.06
N ASP A 276 10.12 28.47 15.51
CA ASP A 276 9.92 28.96 16.89
C ASP A 276 8.44 28.95 17.36
N PHE A 277 7.49 28.93 16.42
CA PHE A 277 6.05 28.86 16.70
C PHE A 277 5.62 27.54 17.37
N ILE A 278 6.37 26.46 17.14
CA ILE A 278 6.12 25.15 17.74
C ILE A 278 7.34 24.56 18.46
N LYS A 279 8.54 25.09 18.23
CA LYS A 279 9.79 24.58 18.79
C LYS A 279 10.05 25.18 20.18
N ASP A 280 10.65 24.38 21.06
CA ASP A 280 11.10 24.75 22.42
C ASP A 280 10.02 25.40 23.33
N ASN A 281 8.74 25.28 22.93
CA ASN A 281 7.56 25.87 23.56
C ASN A 281 7.66 27.39 23.79
N ALA A 282 8.55 28.10 23.07
CA ALA A 282 8.83 29.51 23.30
C ALA A 282 7.63 30.40 22.93
N TRP A 283 7.05 30.20 21.74
CA TRP A 283 5.83 30.91 21.34
C TRP A 283 4.61 30.57 22.21
N LEU A 284 4.53 29.35 22.77
CA LEU A 284 3.44 28.98 23.69
C LEU A 284 3.43 29.81 24.98
N LEU A 285 4.51 30.52 25.31
CA LEU A 285 4.57 31.47 26.42
C LEU A 285 3.72 32.73 26.19
N TYR A 286 3.46 33.09 24.92
CA TYR A 286 2.59 34.21 24.56
C TYR A 286 1.21 34.09 25.25
N PHE A 287 0.69 32.86 25.33
CA PHE A 287 -0.64 32.55 25.86
C PHE A 287 -0.67 32.33 27.38
N ARG A 288 0.45 32.53 28.10
CA ARG A 288 0.48 32.39 29.57
C ARG A 288 0.10 33.68 30.28
N GLY A 289 -0.55 33.54 31.43
CA GLY A 289 -0.92 34.67 32.31
C GLY A 289 -2.05 35.54 31.74
N LEU A 290 -2.92 34.97 30.91
CA LEU A 290 -4.13 35.62 30.41
C LEU A 290 -5.24 35.58 31.48
N PRO A 291 -6.18 36.55 31.50
CA PRO A 291 -7.27 36.59 32.45
C PRO A 291 -8.47 35.76 31.97
N ASP A 292 -9.31 35.32 32.92
CA ASP A 292 -10.42 34.40 32.67
C ASP A 292 -11.62 35.03 31.92
N ASN A 293 -11.64 36.36 31.75
CA ASN A 293 -12.73 37.13 31.15
C ASN A 293 -12.54 37.43 29.65
N LEU A 294 -11.75 36.61 28.95
CA LEU A 294 -11.57 36.68 27.50
C LEU A 294 -12.71 35.95 26.78
N HIS A 295 -13.12 36.46 25.61
CA HIS A 295 -14.10 35.80 24.77
C HIS A 295 -13.57 34.43 24.28
N ALA A 296 -14.42 33.39 24.26
CA ALA A 296 -13.96 32.04 23.95
C ALA A 296 -13.50 31.84 22.49
N LEU A 297 -13.92 32.75 21.58
CA LEU A 297 -13.43 32.81 20.20
C LEU A 297 -12.19 33.70 20.01
N ASP A 298 -11.59 34.26 21.07
CA ASP A 298 -10.42 35.13 20.97
C ASP A 298 -9.11 34.35 20.73
N PHE A 299 -8.27 34.87 19.83
CA PHE A 299 -6.96 34.29 19.50
C PHE A 299 -6.06 34.07 20.73
N ARG A 300 -6.10 34.96 21.73
CA ARG A 300 -5.36 34.81 23.01
C ARG A 300 -5.79 33.54 23.73
N VAL A 301 -7.05 33.14 23.62
CA VAL A 301 -7.59 31.93 24.25
C VAL A 301 -7.30 30.68 23.40
N ARG A 302 -7.53 30.76 22.08
CA ARG A 302 -7.45 29.60 21.17
C ARG A 302 -6.04 29.27 20.69
N GLY A 303 -5.20 30.30 20.50
CA GLY A 303 -3.92 30.17 19.79
C GLY A 303 -2.95 29.17 20.42
N SER A 304 -2.87 29.07 21.75
CA SER A 304 -2.07 28.05 22.43
C SER A 304 -2.36 26.63 21.93
N ARG A 305 -3.64 26.34 21.67
CA ARG A 305 -4.12 25.06 21.20
C ARG A 305 -3.85 24.90 19.70
N ILE A 306 -4.03 25.95 18.89
CA ILE A 306 -3.69 25.97 17.46
C ILE A 306 -2.23 25.54 17.26
N PHE A 307 -1.28 26.17 17.96
CA PHE A 307 0.16 25.83 17.84
C PHE A 307 0.52 24.47 18.47
N THR A 308 -0.14 24.06 19.54
CA THR A 308 0.05 22.71 20.13
C THR A 308 -0.47 21.60 19.20
N THR A 309 -1.61 21.82 18.52
CA THR A 309 -2.11 20.89 17.50
C THR A 309 -1.16 20.86 16.30
N LEU A 310 -0.66 22.00 15.84
CA LEU A 310 0.32 22.07 14.74
C LEU A 310 1.63 21.32 15.09
N GLN A 311 2.15 21.49 16.31
CA GLN A 311 3.28 20.71 16.86
C GLN A 311 2.99 19.20 16.83
N THR A 312 1.78 18.81 17.23
CA THR A 312 1.34 17.41 17.26
C THR A 312 1.26 16.81 15.86
N LEU A 313 0.75 17.54 14.87
CA LEU A 313 0.65 17.08 13.48
C LEU A 313 2.04 16.93 12.84
N CYS A 314 2.93 17.91 12.99
CA CYS A 314 4.33 17.81 12.55
C CYS A 314 5.03 16.59 13.16
N LYS A 315 4.82 16.32 14.47
CA LYS A 315 5.35 15.13 15.12
C LYS A 315 4.76 13.84 14.54
N MET A 316 3.43 13.78 14.37
CA MET A 316 2.76 12.60 13.81
C MET A 316 3.29 12.27 12.40
N SER A 317 3.46 13.28 11.54
CA SER A 317 4.04 13.08 10.21
C SER A 317 5.47 12.53 10.26
N ASN A 318 6.30 13.01 11.19
CA ASN A 318 7.67 12.50 11.37
C ASN A 318 7.69 11.06 11.91
N ASP A 319 6.85 10.76 12.89
CA ASP A 319 6.75 9.42 13.48
C ASP A 319 6.23 8.40 12.45
N THR A 320 5.23 8.77 11.63
CA THR A 320 4.74 7.92 10.52
C THR A 320 5.84 7.60 9.52
N VAL A 321 6.54 8.60 8.97
CA VAL A 321 7.62 8.34 7.98
C VAL A 321 8.75 7.50 8.59
N THR A 322 9.10 7.75 9.86
CA THR A 322 10.15 6.99 10.56
C THR A 322 9.77 5.52 10.70
N ASN A 323 8.52 5.23 11.12
CA ASN A 323 8.02 3.86 11.30
C ASN A 323 7.91 3.11 9.96
N GLU A 324 7.34 3.72 8.92
CA GLU A 324 7.24 3.12 7.59
C GLU A 324 8.63 2.88 6.99
N LEU A 325 9.58 3.80 7.19
CA LEU A 325 10.95 3.65 6.70
C LEU A 325 11.69 2.47 7.38
N VAL A 326 11.42 2.18 8.65
CA VAL A 326 11.94 0.97 9.33
C VAL A 326 11.41 -0.30 8.66
N VAL A 327 10.12 -0.35 8.32
CA VAL A 327 9.52 -1.50 7.60
C VAL A 327 10.13 -1.63 6.21
N PHE A 328 10.18 -0.54 5.45
CA PHE A 328 10.75 -0.50 4.09
C PHE A 328 12.21 -0.96 4.05
N ASN A 329 13.04 -0.50 5.00
CA ASN A 329 14.46 -0.85 5.06
C ASN A 329 14.72 -2.35 5.31
N ASN A 330 13.79 -3.05 5.96
CA ASN A 330 13.86 -4.49 6.21
C ASN A 330 13.49 -5.35 4.98
N LEU A 331 12.86 -4.77 3.96
CA LEU A 331 12.49 -5.47 2.74
C LEU A 331 13.71 -5.87 1.89
N GLN A 332 13.48 -6.82 0.97
CA GLN A 332 14.51 -7.44 0.14
C GLN A 332 14.26 -7.19 -1.35
N PHE A 333 15.29 -6.77 -2.07
CA PHE A 333 15.31 -6.60 -3.51
C PHE A 333 15.73 -7.90 -4.18
N VAL A 334 14.80 -8.55 -4.88
CA VAL A 334 15.00 -9.89 -5.43
C VAL A 334 15.37 -9.82 -6.91
N SER A 335 16.41 -10.53 -7.31
CA SER A 335 16.84 -10.62 -8.71
C SER A 335 17.64 -11.90 -9.00
N SER A 336 17.27 -12.61 -10.07
CA SER A 336 17.95 -13.84 -10.51
C SER A 336 19.20 -13.59 -11.35
N GLN A 337 19.34 -12.39 -11.93
CA GLN A 337 20.40 -12.01 -12.86
C GLN A 337 20.82 -10.56 -12.65
N VAL A 338 22.07 -10.23 -12.96
CA VAL A 338 22.61 -8.87 -12.82
C VAL A 338 21.80 -7.89 -13.68
N LEU A 339 21.02 -7.03 -13.04
CA LEU A 339 20.32 -5.94 -13.71
C LEU A 339 21.32 -4.92 -14.26
N THR A 340 20.95 -4.28 -15.38
CA THR A 340 21.71 -3.12 -15.88
C THR A 340 21.56 -1.95 -14.93
N LYS A 341 22.52 -1.01 -14.94
CA LYS A 341 22.43 0.23 -14.15
C LYS A 341 21.14 1.02 -14.39
N ASN A 342 20.69 1.10 -15.64
CA ASN A 342 19.44 1.79 -15.99
C ASN A 342 18.21 1.03 -15.50
N THR A 343 18.20 -0.30 -15.63
CA THR A 343 17.12 -1.16 -15.11
C THR A 343 17.03 -1.05 -13.60
N PHE A 344 18.14 -1.26 -12.88
CA PHE A 344 18.22 -1.11 -11.42
C PHE A 344 17.75 0.27 -10.95
N ASN A 345 18.19 1.36 -11.61
CA ASN A 345 17.73 2.71 -11.28
C ASN A 345 16.22 2.89 -11.51
N THR A 346 15.65 2.26 -12.54
CA THR A 346 14.22 2.31 -12.85
C THR A 346 13.41 1.55 -11.79
N GLU A 347 13.83 0.34 -11.42
CA GLU A 347 13.17 -0.47 -10.37
C GLU A 347 13.22 0.23 -9.01
N THR A 348 14.41 0.66 -8.58
CA THR A 348 14.57 1.36 -7.29
C THR A 348 13.82 2.68 -7.25
N SER A 349 13.77 3.46 -8.33
CA SER A 349 12.90 4.66 -8.39
C SER A 349 11.42 4.32 -8.27
N ALA A 350 10.98 3.21 -8.88
CA ALA A 350 9.59 2.77 -8.79
C ALA A 350 9.20 2.32 -7.36
N LEU A 351 10.09 1.60 -6.67
CA LEU A 351 9.91 1.19 -5.27
C LEU A 351 9.91 2.39 -4.31
N ILE A 352 10.80 3.37 -4.52
CA ILE A 352 10.83 4.61 -3.73
C ILE A 352 9.54 5.42 -3.93
N GLN A 353 9.05 5.55 -5.16
CA GLN A 353 7.76 6.20 -5.43
C GLN A 353 6.59 5.48 -4.73
N GLN A 354 6.58 4.14 -4.75
CA GLN A 354 5.56 3.35 -4.08
C GLN A 354 5.58 3.57 -2.56
N PHE A 355 6.78 3.56 -1.94
CA PHE A 355 6.95 3.88 -0.52
C PHE A 355 6.39 5.26 -0.17
N GLN A 356 6.75 6.29 -0.93
CA GLN A 356 6.29 7.67 -0.71
C GLN A 356 4.75 7.78 -0.77
N GLN A 357 4.11 7.10 -1.73
CA GLN A 357 2.65 7.08 -1.88
C GLN A 357 1.96 6.29 -0.76
N GLN A 358 2.47 5.12 -0.39
CA GLN A 358 1.90 4.28 0.66
C GLN A 358 2.04 4.92 2.05
N THR A 359 3.18 5.56 2.34
CA THR A 359 3.41 6.32 3.59
C THR A 359 2.44 7.49 3.73
N LEU A 360 2.21 8.24 2.64
CA LEU A 360 1.25 9.34 2.65
C LEU A 360 -0.19 8.85 2.87
N ALA A 361 -0.59 7.78 2.18
CA ALA A 361 -1.89 7.16 2.38
C ALA A 361 -2.11 6.70 3.83
N SER A 362 -1.14 5.98 4.41
CA SER A 362 -1.14 5.49 5.81
C SER A 362 -1.37 6.63 6.80
N PHE A 363 -0.72 7.78 6.59
CA PHE A 363 -0.92 8.99 7.38
C PHE A 363 -2.33 9.59 7.21
N LEU A 364 -2.81 9.73 5.97
CA LEU A 364 -4.11 10.34 5.70
C LEU A 364 -5.27 9.51 6.26
N ASP A 365 -5.19 8.17 6.18
CA ASP A 365 -6.18 7.26 6.78
C ASP A 365 -6.28 7.46 8.30
N LEU A 366 -5.13 7.57 8.98
CA LEU A 366 -5.06 7.82 10.43
C LEU A 366 -5.53 9.24 10.78
N PHE A 367 -5.18 10.22 9.96
CA PHE A 367 -5.56 11.61 10.18
C PHE A 367 -7.08 11.82 10.03
N GLU A 368 -7.69 11.26 8.99
CA GLU A 368 -9.13 11.36 8.74
C GLU A 368 -9.94 10.59 9.79
N LEU A 369 -9.42 9.46 10.30
CA LEU A 369 -9.93 8.78 11.49
C LEU A 369 -9.96 9.72 12.71
N VAL A 370 -8.84 10.37 13.03
CA VAL A 370 -8.75 11.29 14.18
C VAL A 370 -9.67 12.50 13.99
N ARG A 371 -9.75 13.06 12.77
CA ARG A 371 -10.64 14.17 12.42
C ARG A 371 -12.11 13.79 12.58
N THR A 372 -12.54 12.69 11.95
CA THR A 372 -13.91 12.17 12.02
C THR A 372 -14.32 11.88 13.46
N SER A 373 -13.45 11.25 14.24
CA SER A 373 -13.74 10.93 15.65
C SER A 373 -13.84 12.19 16.53
N ILE A 374 -13.04 13.23 16.28
CA ILE A 374 -13.21 14.54 16.94
C ILE A 374 -14.56 15.18 16.55
N GLN A 375 -14.97 15.10 15.28
CA GLN A 375 -16.26 15.63 14.82
C GLN A 375 -17.46 14.90 15.44
N LEU A 376 -17.39 13.57 15.58
CA LEU A 376 -18.43 12.77 16.24
C LEU A 376 -18.52 13.01 17.77
N ASN A 377 -17.50 13.61 18.38
CA ASN A 377 -17.43 13.90 19.81
C ASN A 377 -17.90 15.33 20.20
N GLN A 378 -18.47 16.10 19.27
CA GLN A 378 -18.90 17.48 19.51
C GLN A 378 -20.23 17.60 20.31
N PHE A 379 -20.19 17.34 21.62
CA PHE A 379 -21.30 17.66 22.53
C PHE A 379 -21.37 19.17 22.85
N ILE A 380 -20.30 19.73 23.40
CA ILE A 380 -20.11 21.17 23.56
C ILE A 380 -18.73 21.50 23.01
N VAL A 381 -18.70 22.21 21.89
CA VAL A 381 -17.47 22.76 21.30
C VAL A 381 -16.93 23.84 22.24
N TYR A 382 -15.61 24.01 22.26
CA TYR A 382 -14.97 25.05 23.05
C TYR A 382 -15.59 26.44 22.77
N GLY A 383 -16.10 27.08 23.83
CA GLY A 383 -16.85 28.35 23.73
C GLY A 383 -18.35 28.23 23.48
N GLY A 384 -18.92 27.01 23.43
CA GLY A 384 -20.35 26.81 23.19
C GLY A 384 -20.79 27.09 21.75
N ALA A 385 -19.85 27.12 20.79
CA ALA A 385 -20.11 27.54 19.41
C ALA A 385 -21.08 26.63 18.62
N ASN A 386 -21.34 25.41 19.10
CA ASN A 386 -22.38 24.52 18.58
C ASN A 386 -23.69 24.65 19.38
N ALA A 387 -23.62 24.65 20.71
CA ALA A 387 -24.75 24.80 21.61
C ALA A 387 -24.33 25.57 22.88
N GLN A 388 -25.16 26.51 23.28
CA GLN A 388 -25.04 27.27 24.53
C GLN A 388 -26.04 26.76 25.57
N ILE A 389 -25.71 26.91 26.86
CA ILE A 389 -26.63 26.60 27.95
C ILE A 389 -27.44 27.84 28.26
N VAL A 390 -28.73 27.82 27.95
CA VAL A 390 -29.69 28.89 28.27
C VAL A 390 -30.45 28.52 29.54
N GLN A 391 -30.52 29.46 30.47
CA GLN A 391 -31.32 29.35 31.69
C GLN A 391 -32.75 29.84 31.43
N ILE A 392 -33.74 29.03 31.77
CA ILE A 392 -35.14 29.43 31.81
C ILE A 392 -35.54 29.53 33.29
N LEU A 393 -35.73 30.78 33.73
CA LEU A 393 -36.28 31.14 35.04
C LEU A 393 -37.81 31.18 34.93
N ASN A 394 -38.49 30.24 35.58
CA ASN A 394 -39.91 30.32 35.90
C ASN A 394 -40.07 30.27 37.42
N ASP A 395 -41.08 30.95 37.97
CA ASP A 395 -41.24 31.27 39.42
C ASP A 395 -41.15 30.09 40.42
N ASN A 396 -41.18 28.85 39.96
CA ASN A 396 -41.01 27.64 40.79
C ASN A 396 -40.08 26.57 40.19
N ASN A 397 -39.42 26.82 39.05
CA ASN A 397 -38.61 25.80 38.40
C ASN A 397 -37.47 26.41 37.56
N ASN A 398 -36.23 26.25 38.02
CA ASN A 398 -35.04 26.60 37.25
C ASN A 398 -34.69 25.44 36.32
N SER A 399 -34.73 25.66 35.01
CA SER A 399 -34.25 24.69 34.03
C SER A 399 -33.11 25.26 33.19
N MET A 400 -32.10 24.44 32.95
CA MET A 400 -31.02 24.74 32.02
C MET A 400 -31.18 23.88 30.77
N ARG A 401 -31.03 24.48 29.60
CA ARG A 401 -31.26 23.84 28.31
C ARG A 401 -30.14 24.15 27.34
N PHE A 402 -29.69 23.14 26.59
CA PHE A 402 -28.88 23.34 25.40
C PHE A 402 -29.74 23.92 24.27
N VAL A 403 -29.35 25.08 23.78
CA VAL A 403 -29.94 25.73 22.60
C VAL A 403 -28.82 25.89 21.57
N SER A 404 -29.13 25.66 20.29
CA SER A 404 -28.17 25.89 19.19
C SER A 404 -27.61 27.30 19.27
N ASN A 405 -26.29 27.44 19.22
CA ASN A 405 -25.65 28.75 19.35
C ASN A 405 -25.40 29.39 17.98
N ASN A 406 -25.68 30.68 17.85
CA ASN A 406 -25.73 31.43 16.57
C ASN A 406 -24.69 32.55 16.48
N ASP A 407 -23.57 32.45 17.21
CA ASP A 407 -22.42 33.38 17.23
C ASP A 407 -21.83 33.75 15.84
N TRP A 408 -22.26 33.08 14.78
CA TRP A 408 -21.63 33.10 13.47
C TRP A 408 -22.10 34.18 12.50
N ASN A 409 -23.13 34.98 12.85
CA ASN A 409 -23.94 35.90 12.02
C ASN A 409 -25.43 35.49 11.83
N ASN A 410 -25.96 34.59 12.67
CA ASN A 410 -27.31 33.99 12.54
C ASN A 410 -27.56 33.12 11.28
N GLN A 411 -26.61 32.98 10.34
CA GLN A 411 -26.76 32.12 9.15
C GLN A 411 -25.93 30.82 9.22
N CYS A 412 -25.02 30.71 10.19
CA CYS A 412 -24.23 29.51 10.43
C CYS A 412 -24.25 29.16 11.93
N SER A 413 -24.24 27.88 12.25
CA SER A 413 -24.11 27.36 13.62
C SER A 413 -23.44 26.00 13.57
N CYS A 414 -22.50 25.74 14.48
CA CYS A 414 -21.83 24.44 14.52
C CYS A 414 -22.73 23.31 15.02
N GLY A 415 -23.93 23.61 15.53
CA GLY A 415 -24.96 22.61 15.79
C GLY A 415 -25.62 22.08 14.51
N THR A 416 -25.66 22.88 13.44
CA THR A 416 -26.39 22.57 12.19
C THR A 416 -25.49 22.40 10.97
N ASN A 417 -24.31 23.03 10.94
CA ASN A 417 -23.35 22.95 9.85
C ASN A 417 -21.91 22.93 10.40
N VAL A 418 -21.22 21.80 10.23
CA VAL A 418 -19.84 21.61 10.73
C VAL A 418 -18.80 22.42 9.94
N SER A 419 -19.13 22.85 8.72
CA SER A 419 -18.24 23.58 7.82
C SER A 419 -18.28 25.10 8.01
N CYS A 420 -18.95 25.60 9.06
CA CYS A 420 -18.93 27.03 9.37
C CYS A 420 -17.50 27.49 9.67
N THR A 421 -17.04 28.53 8.97
CA THR A 421 -15.74 29.19 9.18
C THR A 421 -15.90 30.72 9.23
N ARG A 422 -14.95 31.41 9.87
CA ARG A 422 -14.84 32.88 9.94
C ARG A 422 -13.39 33.26 10.24
N SER A 423 -13.00 34.52 10.07
CA SER A 423 -11.67 34.98 10.49
C SER A 423 -11.45 34.88 12.00
N GLU A 424 -10.25 34.45 12.39
CA GLU A 424 -9.72 34.47 13.76
C GLU A 424 -9.25 35.89 14.13
N GLY A 425 -9.33 36.26 15.41
CA GLY A 425 -9.13 37.65 15.79
C GLY A 425 -9.20 37.94 17.29
N PHE A 426 -9.14 39.23 17.61
CA PHE A 426 -9.26 39.75 18.96
C PHE A 426 -10.68 40.27 19.19
N TYR A 427 -11.24 39.94 20.35
CA TYR A 427 -12.62 40.25 20.74
C TYR A 427 -12.60 40.96 22.10
N LEU A 428 -13.43 41.99 22.24
CA LEU A 428 -13.50 42.80 23.45
C LEU A 428 -13.83 41.94 24.68
N SER A 429 -12.98 42.02 25.71
CA SER A 429 -13.26 41.48 27.03
C SER A 429 -14.53 42.11 27.61
N VAL A 430 -15.54 41.29 27.89
CA VAL A 430 -16.91 41.77 28.15
C VAL A 430 -17.09 42.16 29.61
N ALA A 431 -17.56 43.38 29.85
CA ALA A 431 -17.93 43.88 31.18
C ALA A 431 -19.44 43.76 31.50
N SER A 432 -20.27 43.27 30.56
CA SER A 432 -21.73 43.18 30.73
C SER A 432 -22.36 42.05 29.87
N PRO A 433 -23.39 41.30 30.34
CA PRO A 433 -23.83 40.06 29.69
C PRO A 433 -24.64 40.21 28.39
N VAL A 434 -24.88 41.43 27.90
CA VAL A 434 -26.02 41.72 26.99
C VAL A 434 -25.61 42.45 25.72
N SER A 435 -24.73 41.86 24.92
CA SER A 435 -24.76 41.91 23.43
C SER A 435 -23.56 41.18 22.82
N TYR A 436 -23.75 39.94 22.39
CA TYR A 436 -22.78 39.23 21.54
C TYR A 436 -22.81 39.83 20.12
N THR A 437 -22.21 41.01 19.94
CA THR A 437 -21.83 41.48 18.60
C THR A 437 -20.64 40.65 18.16
N GLY A 438 -20.93 39.50 17.54
CA GLY A 438 -19.95 38.49 17.11
C GLY A 438 -19.05 38.95 15.95
N THR A 439 -18.47 40.15 16.01
CA THR A 439 -17.57 40.73 15.01
C THR A 439 -16.27 41.14 15.71
N SER A 440 -15.17 40.47 15.38
CA SER A 440 -13.82 40.85 15.82
C SER A 440 -13.42 42.18 15.18
N GLU A 441 -12.96 43.14 15.98
CA GLU A 441 -12.50 44.44 15.49
C GLU A 441 -11.13 44.34 14.79
N GLU A 442 -10.31 43.35 15.17
CA GLU A 442 -9.00 43.07 14.58
C GLU A 442 -8.88 41.59 14.21
N THR A 443 -8.73 41.30 12.91
CA THR A 443 -8.58 39.94 12.36
C THR A 443 -7.12 39.61 12.04
N ILE A 444 -6.80 38.31 12.08
CA ILE A 444 -5.46 37.79 11.79
C ILE A 444 -5.45 37.22 10.36
N PRO A 445 -4.64 37.76 9.42
CA PRO A 445 -4.52 37.24 8.07
C PRO A 445 -4.15 35.75 8.05
N GLY A 446 -4.81 34.99 7.16
CA GLY A 446 -4.68 33.54 7.04
C GLY A 446 -5.37 32.70 8.12
N LEU A 447 -5.58 33.18 9.35
CA LEU A 447 -6.18 32.37 10.41
C LEU A 447 -7.71 32.39 10.40
N LEU A 448 -8.31 31.20 10.49
CA LEU A 448 -9.76 30.98 10.56
C LEU A 448 -10.17 30.23 11.84
N VAL A 449 -11.36 30.57 12.33
CA VAL A 449 -12.12 29.82 13.33
C VAL A 449 -13.13 28.96 12.59
N GLY A 450 -13.18 27.67 12.90
CA GLY A 450 -14.23 26.74 12.48
C GLY A 450 -14.77 25.92 13.65
N CYS A 451 -15.70 25.01 13.37
CA CYS A 451 -16.48 24.29 14.39
C CYS A 451 -15.67 23.37 15.32
N VAL A 452 -14.49 22.91 14.91
CA VAL A 452 -13.50 22.34 15.83
C VAL A 452 -12.13 22.92 15.57
N LEU A 453 -11.25 22.80 16.57
CA LEU A 453 -9.88 23.32 16.52
C LEU A 453 -9.08 22.74 15.34
N VAL A 454 -9.25 21.45 15.02
CA VAL A 454 -8.56 20.82 13.89
C VAL A 454 -9.05 21.42 12.56
N ASP A 455 -10.36 21.51 12.34
CA ASP A 455 -10.91 22.14 11.13
C ASP A 455 -10.58 23.64 11.04
N SER A 456 -10.49 24.34 12.17
CA SER A 456 -9.99 25.73 12.24
C SER A 456 -8.56 25.82 11.72
N LEU A 457 -7.68 24.94 12.22
CA LEU A 457 -6.28 24.89 11.81
C LEU A 457 -6.16 24.54 10.33
N LEU A 458 -6.84 23.49 9.86
CA LEU A 458 -6.79 23.02 8.47
C LEU A 458 -7.28 24.07 7.47
N ALA A 459 -8.37 24.78 7.78
CA ALA A 459 -8.90 25.85 6.93
C ALA A 459 -8.03 27.12 6.95
N SER A 460 -7.15 27.27 7.94
CA SER A 460 -6.21 28.40 8.04
C SER A 460 -5.00 28.23 7.12
N SER A 461 -4.40 29.35 6.71
CA SER A 461 -3.04 29.42 6.16
C SER A 461 -2.07 30.02 7.18
N LEU A 462 -0.77 30.09 6.83
CA LEU A 462 0.27 30.65 7.69
C LEU A 462 0.67 32.09 7.30
N GLU A 463 -0.15 32.78 6.50
CA GLU A 463 0.14 34.09 5.89
C GLU A 463 0.75 35.11 6.86
N CYS A 464 0.10 35.34 8.02
CA CYS A 464 0.59 36.26 9.05
C CYS A 464 1.98 35.87 9.60
N PHE A 465 2.31 34.57 9.65
CA PHE A 465 3.54 34.06 10.25
C PHE A 465 4.75 34.13 9.32
N TYR A 466 4.54 34.41 8.04
CA TYR A 466 5.58 34.85 7.10
C TYR A 466 5.86 36.37 7.19
N ASN A 467 5.02 37.14 7.88
CA ASN A 467 5.09 38.60 7.90
C ASN A 467 5.51 39.14 9.29
N ALA A 468 6.75 39.65 9.37
CA ALA A 468 7.30 40.24 10.59
C ALA A 468 6.43 41.35 11.21
N LEU A 469 5.80 42.20 10.38
CA LEU A 469 4.90 43.25 10.86
C LEU A 469 3.61 42.67 11.46
N CYS A 470 3.12 41.55 10.92
CA CYS A 470 1.94 40.87 11.45
C CYS A 470 2.24 40.24 12.81
N ILE A 471 3.38 39.54 12.96
CA ILE A 471 3.83 38.99 14.26
C ILE A 471 4.04 40.09 15.30
N GLN A 472 4.68 41.21 14.93
CA GLN A 472 4.80 42.38 15.82
C GLN A 472 3.43 42.95 16.23
N ARG A 473 2.46 42.98 15.30
CA ARG A 473 1.08 43.38 15.61
C ARG A 473 0.41 42.41 16.57
N LEU A 474 0.57 41.08 16.41
CA LEU A 474 0.07 40.09 17.38
C LEU A 474 0.68 40.32 18.78
N ILE A 475 1.99 40.52 18.88
CA ILE A 475 2.68 40.80 20.15
C ILE A 475 2.12 42.06 20.82
N LYS A 476 1.83 43.12 20.05
CA LYS A 476 1.17 44.34 20.55
C LYS A 476 -0.29 44.10 20.96
N LEU A 477 -1.04 43.32 20.18
CA LEU A 477 -2.45 42.98 20.45
C LEU A 477 -2.61 41.96 21.59
N ARG A 478 -1.53 41.37 22.13
CA ARG A 478 -1.59 40.58 23.37
C ARG A 478 -2.26 41.36 24.51
N SER A 479 -1.97 42.66 24.61
CA SER A 479 -2.61 43.61 25.53
C SER A 479 -3.67 44.49 24.84
N TYR A 480 -4.36 43.96 23.82
CA TYR A 480 -5.68 44.47 23.43
C TYR A 480 -6.59 44.44 24.67
N ASP A 481 -7.49 45.43 24.82
CA ASP A 481 -8.53 45.59 25.87
C ASP A 481 -8.19 45.39 27.37
N LEU A 482 -6.99 44.89 27.71
CA LEU A 482 -6.60 44.40 29.03
C LEU A 482 -5.14 44.75 29.32
N TYR A 483 -4.86 45.25 30.53
CA TYR A 483 -3.50 45.56 30.97
C TYR A 483 -2.75 44.28 31.39
N LEU A 484 -2.14 43.61 30.42
CA LEU A 484 -1.37 42.39 30.62
C LEU A 484 0.10 42.65 30.90
N GLY A 485 0.71 41.77 31.70
CA GLY A 485 2.12 41.87 32.10
C GLY A 485 3.11 41.75 30.93
N THR A 486 4.34 42.21 31.16
CA THR A 486 5.43 42.24 30.17
C THR A 486 5.58 40.93 29.39
N VAL A 487 5.73 41.04 28.07
CA VAL A 487 5.96 39.90 27.17
C VAL A 487 7.31 39.26 27.47
N ASP A 488 7.36 37.92 27.51
CA ASP A 488 8.62 37.17 27.66
C ASP A 488 9.57 37.50 26.50
N SER A 489 10.84 37.77 26.79
CA SER A 489 11.84 38.17 25.79
C SER A 489 12.02 37.14 24.67
N ARG A 490 11.71 35.86 24.91
CA ARG A 490 11.72 34.81 23.89
C ARG A 490 10.57 34.96 22.90
N VAL A 491 9.40 35.41 23.35
CA VAL A 491 8.23 35.70 22.49
C VAL A 491 8.48 36.96 21.66
N ALA A 492 9.13 37.97 22.24
CA ALA A 492 9.48 39.20 21.54
C ALA A 492 10.49 39.00 20.40
N ASN A 493 11.30 37.94 20.45
CA ASN A 493 12.37 37.63 19.50
C ASN A 493 12.06 36.43 18.58
N VAL A 494 10.79 35.99 18.49
CA VAL A 494 10.38 34.88 17.61
C VAL A 494 10.65 35.23 16.14
N VAL A 495 11.32 34.32 15.43
CA VAL A 495 11.66 34.50 14.02
C VAL A 495 10.46 34.16 13.12
N PRO A 496 10.06 35.03 12.18
CA PRO A 496 9.06 34.71 11.16
C PRO A 496 9.47 33.52 10.29
N LEU A 497 8.49 32.88 9.65
CA LEU A 497 8.76 31.94 8.56
C LEU A 497 9.39 32.71 7.38
N ASP A 498 10.37 32.10 6.73
CA ASP A 498 11.16 32.73 5.66
C ASP A 498 10.49 32.48 4.29
N PRO A 499 9.95 33.53 3.62
CA PRO A 499 9.31 33.39 2.31
C PRO A 499 10.30 33.21 1.15
N THR A 500 11.62 33.23 1.42
CA THR A 500 12.68 33.05 0.41
C THR A 500 13.19 31.62 0.31
N VAL A 501 12.78 30.74 1.24
CA VAL A 501 13.03 29.29 1.16
C VAL A 501 12.28 28.71 -0.04
N ASP A 502 12.94 27.84 -0.81
CA ASP A 502 12.34 27.07 -1.91
C ASP A 502 11.32 26.06 -1.35
N SER A 503 10.07 26.53 -1.21
CA SER A 503 8.92 25.77 -0.74
C SER A 503 7.97 25.50 -1.89
N ARG A 504 7.38 24.30 -1.92
CA ARG A 504 6.32 23.96 -2.87
C ARG A 504 4.95 24.52 -2.46
N PHE A 505 4.86 25.20 -1.33
CA PHE A 505 3.66 25.79 -0.77
C PHE A 505 3.83 27.30 -0.63
N SER A 506 2.84 28.06 -1.10
CA SER A 506 2.82 29.52 -0.93
C SER A 506 2.38 29.91 0.49
N PRO A 507 2.69 31.12 0.99
CA PRO A 507 2.28 31.57 2.32
C PRO A 507 0.76 31.52 2.61
N ASP A 508 -0.06 31.64 1.56
CA ASP A 508 -1.53 31.57 1.58
C ASP A 508 -2.08 30.14 1.40
N THR A 509 -1.24 29.14 1.13
CA THR A 509 -1.63 27.72 1.08
C THR A 509 -2.24 27.30 2.42
N THR A 510 -3.35 26.56 2.38
CA THR A 510 -4.02 26.10 3.60
C THR A 510 -3.24 24.98 4.29
N LEU A 511 -3.34 24.91 5.62
CA LEU A 511 -2.71 23.84 6.38
C LEU A 511 -3.33 22.47 6.06
N ASP A 512 -4.57 22.39 5.59
CA ASP A 512 -5.15 21.18 5.00
C ASP A 512 -4.29 20.64 3.84
N GLN A 513 -3.91 21.51 2.90
CA GLN A 513 -3.07 21.15 1.76
C GLN A 513 -1.66 20.73 2.19
N ILE A 514 -1.06 21.39 3.18
CA ILE A 514 0.27 21.04 3.71
C ILE A 514 0.23 19.72 4.49
N VAL A 515 -0.78 19.50 5.34
CA VAL A 515 -1.04 18.25 6.08
C VAL A 515 -1.31 17.10 5.11
N SER A 516 -2.06 17.35 4.02
CA SER A 516 -2.33 16.37 2.95
C SER A 516 -1.08 15.87 2.21
N GLN A 517 0.08 16.42 2.54
CA GLN A 517 1.39 16.08 2.01
C GLN A 517 2.40 15.73 3.12
N LEU A 518 1.94 15.33 4.31
CA LEU A 518 2.80 14.98 5.48
C LEU A 518 3.68 16.16 5.99
N PHE A 519 3.33 17.41 5.66
CA PHE A 519 4.26 18.56 5.74
C PHE A 519 5.57 18.35 4.96
N ILE A 520 5.60 17.49 3.95
CA ILE A 520 6.81 17.18 3.18
C ILE A 520 6.90 18.07 1.95
N GLU A 521 7.92 18.92 1.95
CA GLU A 521 8.33 19.76 0.82
C GLU A 521 8.93 18.87 -0.29
N GLY A 522 9.68 17.83 0.09
CA GLY A 522 10.11 16.79 -0.84
C GLY A 522 11.04 15.74 -0.22
N TRP A 523 11.74 15.00 -1.08
CA TRP A 523 12.52 13.83 -0.68
C TRP A 523 13.93 13.84 -1.29
N THR A 524 14.94 13.60 -0.44
CA THR A 524 16.30 13.28 -0.86
C THR A 524 16.44 11.77 -1.01
N ASN A 525 16.61 11.31 -2.25
CA ASN A 525 16.68 9.89 -2.60
C ASN A 525 18.04 9.57 -3.23
N SER A 526 18.66 8.44 -2.86
CA SER A 526 19.83 7.92 -3.57
C SER A 526 19.84 6.39 -3.65
N THR A 527 20.53 5.85 -4.66
CA THR A 527 20.59 4.41 -4.92
C THR A 527 22.04 3.98 -5.21
N ASN A 528 22.43 2.77 -4.79
CA ASN A 528 23.81 2.29 -4.88
C ASN A 528 23.93 1.03 -5.76
N PHE A 529 23.93 1.23 -7.08
CA PHE A 529 24.14 0.16 -8.06
C PHE A 529 25.45 -0.61 -7.84
N SER A 530 26.52 0.08 -7.40
CA SER A 530 27.83 -0.55 -7.17
C SER A 530 27.81 -1.54 -6.00
N PHE A 531 26.99 -1.26 -4.98
CA PHE A 531 26.77 -2.16 -3.86
C PHE A 531 25.86 -3.32 -4.26
N TYR A 532 24.75 -3.05 -4.96
CA TYR A 532 23.88 -4.08 -5.53
C TYR A 532 24.67 -5.10 -6.37
N TYR A 533 25.54 -4.65 -7.28
CA TYR A 533 26.37 -5.53 -8.10
C TYR A 533 27.29 -6.42 -7.25
N ARG A 534 27.90 -5.86 -6.20
CA ARG A 534 28.77 -6.61 -5.27
C ARG A 534 28.01 -7.64 -4.44
N GLN A 535 26.73 -7.41 -4.14
CA GLN A 535 25.90 -8.36 -3.41
C GLN A 535 25.35 -9.47 -4.33
N CYS A 536 24.88 -9.12 -5.53
CA CYS A 536 24.49 -10.09 -6.57
C CYS A 536 25.65 -11.01 -6.97
N ALA A 537 26.90 -10.51 -6.95
CA ALA A 537 28.15 -11.27 -7.03
C ALA A 537 28.17 -12.38 -8.11
N PRO A 538 27.96 -12.05 -9.40
CA PRO A 538 27.80 -13.05 -10.46
C PRO A 538 29.01 -13.98 -10.58
N TYR A 539 28.82 -15.27 -10.28
CA TYR A 539 29.90 -16.26 -10.34
C TYR A 539 30.39 -16.52 -11.76
N GLN A 540 29.47 -16.59 -12.72
CA GLN A 540 29.77 -16.79 -14.13
C GLN A 540 28.85 -15.93 -15.01
N CYS A 541 29.43 -15.24 -15.99
CA CYS A 541 28.69 -14.61 -17.09
C CYS A 541 28.93 -15.38 -18.39
N ILE A 542 27.84 -15.74 -19.06
CA ILE A 542 27.82 -16.51 -20.30
C ILE A 542 27.61 -15.54 -21.47
N ARG A 543 28.44 -15.64 -22.51
CA ARG A 543 28.24 -14.93 -23.79
C ARG A 543 28.53 -15.81 -25.00
N HIS A 544 27.78 -15.61 -26.07
CA HIS A 544 27.95 -16.31 -27.34
C HIS A 544 28.75 -15.47 -28.32
N LYS A 545 29.96 -15.90 -28.71
CA LYS A 545 30.77 -15.23 -29.73
C LYS A 545 30.71 -15.98 -31.06
N ILE A 546 30.03 -15.40 -32.05
CA ILE A 546 30.11 -15.84 -33.46
C ILE A 546 31.43 -15.33 -34.03
N ALA A 547 32.37 -16.24 -34.30
CA ALA A 547 33.66 -15.91 -34.91
C ALA A 547 33.69 -16.34 -36.39
N MET A 548 33.34 -15.44 -37.31
CA MET A 548 33.58 -15.65 -38.74
C MET A 548 35.05 -15.41 -39.07
N PHE A 549 35.81 -16.49 -39.25
CA PHE A 549 37.22 -16.47 -39.67
C PHE A 549 37.32 -16.34 -41.20
N PHE A 550 37.15 -15.13 -41.76
CA PHE A 550 37.19 -14.94 -43.23
C PHE A 550 38.12 -13.83 -43.77
N THR A 551 38.91 -13.16 -42.93
CA THR A 551 39.67 -11.95 -43.33
C THR A 551 41.19 -12.07 -43.39
N ARG A 552 41.77 -13.28 -43.32
CA ARG A 552 43.24 -13.48 -43.50
C ARG A 552 43.66 -14.40 -44.66
N PHE A 553 42.74 -15.03 -45.38
CA PHE A 553 43.09 -16.02 -46.43
C PHE A 553 43.34 -15.41 -47.81
N GLN A 554 42.90 -14.17 -48.05
CA GLN A 554 42.90 -13.56 -49.38
C GLN A 554 44.29 -13.04 -49.85
N HIS A 555 45.25 -12.88 -48.93
CA HIS A 555 46.59 -12.36 -49.26
C HIS A 555 47.59 -13.45 -49.70
N SER A 556 47.46 -14.68 -49.21
CA SER A 556 48.42 -15.77 -49.50
C SER A 556 48.20 -16.45 -50.85
N ILE A 557 46.98 -16.43 -51.40
CA ILE A 557 46.67 -17.10 -52.68
C ILE A 557 47.27 -16.37 -53.89
N ARG A 558 47.52 -15.06 -53.80
CA ARG A 558 48.13 -14.28 -54.90
C ARG A 558 49.60 -14.65 -55.18
N ALA A 559 50.27 -15.38 -54.29
CA ALA A 559 51.69 -15.73 -54.44
C ALA A 559 51.98 -17.03 -55.23
N MET A 560 50.98 -17.89 -55.48
CA MET A 560 51.21 -19.23 -56.08
C MET A 560 50.86 -19.36 -57.57
N ASN A 561 50.21 -18.37 -58.19
CA ASN A 561 49.75 -18.45 -59.59
C ASN A 561 50.75 -17.93 -60.65
N LEU A 562 52.04 -17.81 -60.31
CA LEU A 562 53.06 -17.18 -61.17
C LEU A 562 54.10 -18.15 -61.79
N TYR A 563 53.93 -19.47 -61.64
CA TYR A 563 54.90 -20.46 -62.12
C TYR A 563 54.34 -21.50 -63.11
N HIS A 564 53.58 -21.06 -64.12
CA HIS A 564 53.14 -21.96 -65.19
C HIS A 564 53.03 -21.30 -66.58
N LYS A 565 54.17 -20.97 -67.20
CA LYS A 565 54.22 -20.67 -68.65
C LYS A 565 55.62 -20.89 -69.25
N VAL A 566 55.76 -21.94 -70.08
CA VAL A 566 56.55 -22.09 -71.33
C VAL A 566 56.47 -23.59 -71.75
N ARG A 567 56.69 -23.92 -73.04
CA ARG A 567 56.00 -25.01 -73.73
C ARG A 567 56.89 -25.79 -74.73
N LYS A 568 56.89 -27.15 -74.63
CA LYS A 568 57.16 -28.15 -75.73
C LYS A 568 58.61 -28.21 -76.34
N PRO A 569 58.94 -29.14 -77.28
CA PRO A 569 58.88 -30.63 -77.18
C PRO A 569 60.08 -31.38 -77.87
N CYS A 570 60.20 -32.72 -77.73
CA CYS A 570 60.46 -33.76 -78.78
C CYS A 570 60.95 -35.14 -78.24
N LEU A 571 60.79 -36.19 -79.05
CA LEU A 571 60.99 -37.66 -78.83
C LEU A 571 62.34 -38.18 -79.43
N PRO A 572 62.73 -39.49 -79.47
CA PRO A 572 62.08 -40.73 -78.97
C PRO A 572 62.94 -41.77 -78.17
N GLU A 573 62.24 -42.59 -77.38
CA GLU A 573 62.26 -44.09 -77.27
C GLU A 573 63.53 -44.98 -77.15
N LYS A 574 63.56 -45.84 -76.11
CA LYS A 574 63.80 -47.31 -76.25
C LYS A 574 63.28 -48.16 -75.06
N SER A 575 62.54 -49.22 -75.41
CA SER A 575 62.28 -50.55 -74.76
C SER A 575 62.83 -50.90 -73.35
N GLN A 576 62.23 -51.78 -72.51
CA GLN A 576 60.88 -52.41 -72.42
C GLN A 576 60.81 -53.27 -71.11
N THR A 577 59.61 -53.51 -70.56
CA THR A 577 59.26 -54.66 -69.66
C THR A 577 60.15 -54.98 -68.43
N THR A 578 60.08 -54.17 -67.37
CA THR A 578 60.18 -54.67 -65.97
C THR A 578 59.47 -53.80 -64.91
N ASN A 579 58.77 -52.73 -65.31
CA ASN A 579 58.22 -51.76 -64.38
C ASN A 579 56.75 -51.99 -64.00
N ASP A 580 55.94 -52.59 -64.88
CA ASP A 580 54.47 -52.58 -64.72
C ASP A 580 53.98 -53.44 -63.54
N ILE A 581 54.55 -54.63 -63.35
CA ILE A 581 54.23 -55.50 -62.20
C ILE A 581 54.57 -54.82 -60.86
N LEU A 582 55.70 -54.10 -60.82
CA LEU A 582 56.17 -53.36 -59.65
C LEU A 582 55.33 -52.10 -59.37
N ILE A 583 54.77 -51.47 -60.41
CA ILE A 583 53.83 -50.35 -60.30
C ILE A 583 52.46 -50.84 -59.79
N ILE A 584 51.93 -51.94 -60.35
CA ILE A 584 50.65 -52.53 -59.95
C ILE A 584 50.68 -52.98 -58.49
N GLN A 585 51.74 -53.67 -58.03
CA GLN A 585 51.87 -54.09 -56.63
C GLN A 585 51.96 -52.88 -55.67
N ARG A 586 52.65 -51.80 -56.04
CA ARG A 586 52.69 -50.56 -55.24
C ARG A 586 51.30 -49.91 -55.14
N GLN A 587 50.55 -49.86 -56.23
CA GLN A 587 49.19 -49.33 -56.25
C GLN A 587 48.25 -50.14 -55.37
N GLN A 588 48.32 -51.48 -55.43
CA GLN A 588 47.50 -52.36 -54.59
C GLN A 588 47.79 -52.21 -53.09
N ILE A 589 49.05 -52.14 -52.68
CA ILE A 589 49.43 -51.97 -51.27
C ILE A 589 49.00 -50.59 -50.75
N ALA A 590 49.25 -49.52 -51.52
CA ALA A 590 48.82 -48.17 -51.15
C ALA A 590 47.28 -48.06 -51.03
N THR A 591 46.54 -48.73 -51.93
CA THR A 591 45.07 -48.73 -51.91
C THR A 591 44.51 -49.50 -50.72
N ARG A 592 45.09 -50.66 -50.36
CA ARG A 592 44.68 -51.41 -49.15
C ARG A 592 44.94 -50.62 -47.87
N PHE A 593 46.09 -49.96 -47.77
CA PHE A 593 46.43 -49.11 -46.63
C PHE A 593 45.51 -47.87 -46.54
N TYR A 594 45.18 -47.24 -47.68
CA TYR A 594 44.18 -46.16 -47.76
C TYR A 594 42.82 -46.60 -47.20
N ILE A 595 42.30 -47.74 -47.64
CA ILE A 595 40.99 -48.24 -47.21
C ILE A 595 40.96 -48.47 -45.69
N ILE A 596 42.00 -49.10 -45.13
CA ILE A 596 42.08 -49.36 -43.68
C ILE A 596 42.11 -48.04 -42.88
N VAL A 597 42.94 -47.09 -43.28
CA VAL A 597 43.04 -45.77 -42.60
C VAL A 597 41.75 -44.96 -42.75
N PHE A 598 41.09 -45.02 -43.91
CA PHE A 598 39.83 -44.35 -44.17
C PHE A 598 38.68 -44.92 -43.31
N VAL A 599 38.59 -46.25 -43.19
CA VAL A 599 37.59 -46.93 -42.35
C VAL A 599 37.79 -46.59 -40.87
N LEU A 600 39.02 -46.61 -40.37
CA LEU A 600 39.33 -46.21 -38.99
C LEU A 600 38.97 -44.74 -38.72
N ALA A 601 39.29 -43.82 -39.65
CA ALA A 601 38.92 -42.42 -39.52
C ALA A 601 37.39 -42.20 -39.55
N LEU A 602 36.65 -42.94 -40.38
CA LEU A 602 35.19 -42.92 -40.39
C LEU A 602 34.61 -43.38 -39.04
N ILE A 603 35.10 -44.49 -38.47
CA ILE A 603 34.62 -45.00 -37.17
C ILE A 603 34.83 -43.95 -36.06
N VAL A 604 35.98 -43.28 -36.03
CA VAL A 604 36.28 -42.21 -35.05
C VAL A 604 35.36 -40.99 -35.24
N ILE A 605 35.09 -40.57 -36.48
CA ILE A 605 34.18 -39.45 -36.74
C ILE A 605 32.73 -39.80 -36.40
N ILE A 606 32.27 -41.00 -36.72
CA ILE A 606 30.89 -41.46 -36.43
C ILE A 606 30.67 -41.60 -34.92
N THR A 607 31.63 -42.15 -34.18
CA THR A 607 31.54 -42.23 -32.71
C THR A 607 31.62 -40.85 -32.06
N PHE A 608 32.53 -39.97 -32.49
CA PHE A 608 32.62 -38.61 -31.97
C PHE A 608 31.36 -37.76 -32.25
N THR A 609 30.75 -37.92 -33.43
CA THR A 609 29.51 -37.20 -33.82
C THR A 609 28.25 -37.84 -33.23
N GLY A 610 28.27 -39.13 -32.89
CA GLY A 610 27.19 -39.80 -32.18
C GLY A 610 27.13 -39.49 -30.68
N LEU A 611 28.28 -39.28 -30.03
CA LEU A 611 28.39 -39.13 -28.57
C LEU A 611 28.30 -37.68 -28.06
N ASN A 612 28.59 -36.67 -28.87
CA ASN A 612 28.57 -35.27 -28.44
C ASN A 612 27.29 -34.54 -28.92
N SER A 613 26.55 -33.91 -28.00
CA SER A 613 25.52 -32.92 -28.32
C SER A 613 26.11 -31.51 -28.46
N GLN A 614 25.36 -30.59 -29.07
CA GLN A 614 25.63 -29.15 -29.01
C GLN A 614 24.38 -28.43 -28.51
N ILE A 615 24.57 -27.52 -27.55
CA ILE A 615 23.54 -26.61 -27.06
C ILE A 615 23.27 -25.58 -28.15
N HIS A 616 22.06 -25.56 -28.68
CA HIS A 616 21.62 -24.61 -29.71
C HIS A 616 20.66 -23.59 -29.09
N SER A 617 21.08 -22.33 -29.03
CA SER A 617 20.25 -21.20 -28.59
C SER A 617 19.40 -20.66 -29.74
N VAL A 618 18.10 -20.50 -29.54
CA VAL A 618 17.18 -19.85 -30.49
C VAL A 618 16.66 -18.55 -29.87
N LYS A 619 16.63 -17.48 -30.68
CA LYS A 619 16.09 -16.18 -30.31
C LYS A 619 14.82 -15.90 -31.10
N VAL A 620 13.72 -15.61 -30.40
CA VAL A 620 12.43 -15.21 -30.98
C VAL A 620 12.22 -13.74 -30.65
N THR A 621 12.14 -12.89 -31.68
CA THR A 621 11.90 -11.44 -31.54
C THR A 621 10.40 -11.15 -31.44
N SER A 622 10.00 -10.31 -30.49
CA SER A 622 8.60 -9.88 -30.27
C SER A 622 7.58 -11.04 -30.32
N PRO A 623 7.71 -12.08 -29.47
CA PRO A 623 6.78 -13.19 -29.45
C PRO A 623 5.36 -12.74 -29.04
N THR A 624 4.36 -13.35 -29.67
CA THR A 624 2.96 -13.19 -29.25
C THR A 624 2.70 -14.00 -27.98
N GLU A 625 1.62 -13.67 -27.27
CA GLU A 625 1.16 -14.38 -26.06
C GLU A 625 1.12 -15.92 -26.28
N LEU A 626 0.56 -16.36 -27.40
CA LEU A 626 0.45 -17.77 -27.77
C LEU A 626 1.82 -18.43 -28.00
N ILE A 627 2.75 -17.75 -28.66
CA ILE A 627 4.10 -18.28 -28.93
C ILE A 627 4.89 -18.39 -27.61
N PHE A 628 4.73 -17.42 -26.71
CA PHE A 628 5.36 -17.46 -25.39
C PHE A 628 4.89 -18.66 -24.56
N GLU A 629 3.58 -18.89 -24.43
CA GLU A 629 3.04 -20.06 -23.70
C GLU A 629 3.47 -21.40 -24.33
N GLN A 630 3.53 -21.50 -25.65
CA GLN A 630 4.05 -22.68 -26.36
C GLN A 630 5.55 -22.91 -26.06
N LEU A 631 6.36 -21.86 -26.06
CA LEU A 631 7.79 -21.99 -25.72
C LEU A 631 7.99 -22.35 -24.24
N GLN A 632 7.19 -21.80 -23.32
CA GLN A 632 7.32 -22.09 -21.89
C GLN A 632 6.93 -23.54 -21.58
N THR A 633 5.87 -24.07 -22.21
CA THR A 633 5.48 -25.48 -22.05
C THR A 633 6.53 -26.45 -22.62
N GLN A 634 7.25 -26.07 -23.68
CA GLN A 634 8.24 -26.95 -24.32
C GLN A 634 9.68 -26.80 -23.78
N TYR A 635 10.06 -25.63 -23.27
CA TYR A 635 11.45 -25.28 -22.92
C TYR A 635 11.61 -24.58 -21.55
N SER A 636 10.69 -24.83 -20.61
CA SER A 636 10.57 -24.20 -19.29
C SER A 636 11.87 -24.00 -18.50
N SER A 637 12.83 -24.93 -18.61
CA SER A 637 14.10 -24.91 -17.87
C SER A 637 15.18 -24.00 -18.45
N SER A 638 14.98 -23.44 -19.65
CA SER A 638 15.98 -22.58 -20.32
C SER A 638 15.40 -21.38 -21.07
N LEU A 639 14.07 -21.22 -21.09
CA LEU A 639 13.42 -20.04 -21.66
C LEU A 639 13.64 -18.83 -20.73
N SER A 640 14.15 -17.74 -21.29
CA SER A 640 14.12 -16.41 -20.68
C SER A 640 13.49 -15.42 -21.66
N CYS A 641 12.62 -14.57 -21.13
CA CYS A 641 11.73 -13.65 -21.80
C CYS A 641 11.63 -12.35 -20.97
N PRO A 642 12.69 -11.53 -20.91
CA PRO A 642 12.69 -10.30 -20.11
C PRO A 642 11.64 -9.30 -20.62
N CYS A 643 10.85 -8.73 -19.71
CA CYS A 643 9.89 -7.68 -20.03
C CYS A 643 10.59 -6.40 -20.47
N SER A 644 10.03 -5.68 -21.45
CA SER A 644 10.45 -4.31 -21.81
C SER A 644 10.00 -3.26 -20.79
N ARG A 645 8.89 -3.51 -20.08
CA ARG A 645 8.48 -2.75 -18.88
C ARG A 645 8.27 -3.71 -17.71
N ILE A 646 9.09 -3.55 -16.69
CA ILE A 646 9.15 -4.45 -15.53
C ILE A 646 8.18 -4.01 -14.44
N ALA A 647 8.08 -2.70 -14.18
CA ALA A 647 7.12 -2.11 -13.26
C ALA A 647 5.81 -1.70 -14.00
N ILE A 648 4.73 -2.46 -13.78
CA ILE A 648 3.45 -2.34 -14.48
C ILE A 648 2.36 -1.90 -13.50
N GLN A 649 1.78 -0.72 -13.70
CA GLN A 649 0.72 -0.20 -12.83
C GLN A 649 -0.52 -1.11 -12.85
N TYR A 650 -1.09 -1.44 -11.68
CA TYR A 650 -2.24 -2.34 -11.55
C TYR A 650 -3.41 -1.91 -12.43
N SER A 651 -3.74 -0.61 -12.48
CA SER A 651 -4.80 -0.04 -13.32
C SER A 651 -4.73 -0.36 -14.83
N LYS A 652 -3.62 -0.90 -15.34
CA LYS A 652 -3.48 -1.35 -16.73
C LYS A 652 -3.99 -2.75 -17.01
N PHE A 653 -4.10 -3.60 -15.98
CA PHE A 653 -4.49 -5.01 -16.13
C PHE A 653 -5.44 -5.52 -15.05
N LEU A 654 -5.66 -4.76 -13.98
CA LEU A 654 -6.45 -5.11 -12.80
C LEU A 654 -7.39 -3.96 -12.44
N SER A 655 -8.65 -4.28 -12.15
CA SER A 655 -9.63 -3.37 -11.56
C SER A 655 -10.41 -4.13 -10.50
N VAL A 656 -10.35 -3.65 -9.26
CA VAL A 656 -11.14 -4.14 -8.11
C VAL A 656 -12.04 -3.01 -7.64
N LYS A 657 -13.36 -3.22 -7.62
CA LYS A 657 -14.36 -2.23 -7.15
C LYS A 657 -15.55 -2.93 -6.47
N PRO A 658 -16.24 -2.31 -5.51
CA PRO A 658 -17.53 -2.83 -5.05
C PRO A 658 -18.54 -2.83 -6.20
N ILE A 659 -19.34 -3.88 -6.33
CA ILE A 659 -20.51 -3.91 -7.23
C ILE A 659 -21.62 -3.07 -6.63
N ALA A 660 -21.88 -3.27 -5.34
CA ALA A 660 -22.84 -2.53 -4.55
C ALA A 660 -22.39 -2.47 -3.08
N TYR A 661 -22.74 -1.36 -2.43
CA TYR A 661 -22.82 -1.29 -0.98
C TYR A 661 -24.24 -1.71 -0.55
N HIS A 662 -24.37 -2.15 0.70
CA HIS A 662 -25.62 -2.53 1.34
C HIS A 662 -26.63 -1.41 1.20
N GLN A 663 -27.85 -1.74 0.77
CA GLN A 663 -28.86 -0.75 0.36
C GLN A 663 -29.16 0.30 1.44
N VAL A 664 -28.98 -0.03 2.73
CA VAL A 664 -29.13 0.94 3.81
C VAL A 664 -28.27 2.19 3.60
N CYS A 665 -27.07 2.03 3.03
CA CYS A 665 -26.12 3.11 2.72
C CYS A 665 -26.48 3.97 1.50
N SER A 666 -27.64 3.72 0.87
CA SER A 666 -28.27 4.59 -0.14
C SER A 666 -29.77 4.77 0.10
N SER A 667 -30.27 4.35 1.27
CA SER A 667 -31.69 4.36 1.61
C SER A 667 -32.14 5.69 2.18
N TYR A 668 -33.46 5.91 2.18
CA TYR A 668 -34.08 7.07 2.84
C TYR A 668 -33.79 7.11 4.35
N PHE A 669 -33.60 5.95 5.00
CA PHE A 669 -33.37 5.83 6.44
C PHE A 669 -32.07 6.48 6.96
N ILE A 670 -31.14 6.83 6.07
CA ILE A 670 -29.91 7.57 6.43
C ILE A 670 -29.90 9.02 5.91
N SER A 671 -31.02 9.49 5.34
CA SER A 671 -31.13 10.85 4.81
C SER A 671 -31.31 11.88 5.93
N SER A 672 -30.82 13.10 5.73
CA SER A 672 -31.00 14.21 6.68
C SER A 672 -32.48 14.44 7.00
N ASN A 673 -33.36 14.34 6.00
CA ASN A 673 -34.81 14.52 6.18
C ASN A 673 -35.42 13.46 7.11
N PHE A 674 -35.02 12.20 7.00
CA PHE A 674 -35.47 11.14 7.91
C PHE A 674 -34.92 11.32 9.33
N ILE A 675 -33.65 11.70 9.46
CA ILE A 675 -32.99 11.96 10.75
C ILE A 675 -33.63 13.16 11.47
N GLU A 676 -34.00 14.22 10.73
CA GLU A 676 -34.69 15.42 11.21
C GLU A 676 -36.15 15.12 11.62
N LEU A 677 -36.88 14.33 10.81
CA LEU A 677 -38.22 13.83 11.17
C LEU A 677 -38.21 13.04 12.49
N LEU A 678 -37.19 12.21 12.71
CA LEU A 678 -36.99 11.51 13.98
C LEU A 678 -36.52 12.44 15.13
N TRP A 679 -35.88 13.58 14.84
CA TRP A 679 -35.42 14.49 15.87
C TRP A 679 -36.57 15.27 16.53
N GLY A 680 -37.59 15.62 15.74
CA GLY A 680 -38.81 16.30 16.19
C GLY A 680 -38.61 17.75 16.65
N THR A 681 -39.69 18.38 17.12
CA THR A 681 -39.71 19.80 17.51
C THR A 681 -39.24 20.05 18.94
N GLU A 682 -38.81 21.29 19.19
CA GLU A 682 -38.06 21.70 20.38
C GLU A 682 -38.92 22.26 21.55
N SER A 683 -40.23 21.96 21.61
CA SER A 683 -41.09 22.47 22.70
C SER A 683 -40.80 21.78 24.06
N TYR A 684 -40.99 22.51 25.17
CA TYR A 684 -40.80 21.99 26.54
C TYR A 684 -41.73 20.80 26.84
N GLU A 685 -42.99 20.87 26.39
CA GLU A 685 -43.94 19.77 26.49
C GLU A 685 -43.67 18.63 25.49
N SER A 686 -42.77 18.79 24.52
CA SER A 686 -42.41 17.73 23.55
C SER A 686 -41.10 17.01 23.90
N TYR A 687 -40.22 17.65 24.67
CA TYR A 687 -38.88 17.12 24.96
C TYR A 687 -38.90 15.75 25.66
N TYR A 688 -39.74 15.60 26.68
CA TYR A 688 -39.90 14.34 27.42
C TYR A 688 -40.59 13.22 26.64
N TRP A 689 -41.36 13.57 25.60
CA TRP A 689 -42.15 12.62 24.82
C TRP A 689 -41.38 12.09 23.59
N ASN A 690 -40.40 12.87 23.12
CA ASN A 690 -39.61 12.56 21.93
C ASN A 690 -38.23 11.95 22.24
N VAL A 691 -37.94 11.60 23.50
CA VAL A 691 -36.63 11.03 23.93
C VAL A 691 -36.24 9.85 23.05
N ASP A 692 -37.20 8.98 22.74
CA ASP A 692 -36.97 7.75 21.99
C ASP A 692 -36.78 7.97 20.51
N MET A 693 -37.54 8.88 19.92
CA MET A 693 -37.34 9.31 18.54
C MET A 693 -35.97 9.99 18.39
N LYS A 694 -35.49 10.72 19.41
CA LYS A 694 -34.12 11.25 19.47
C LYS A 694 -33.05 10.16 19.62
N ILE A 695 -33.30 9.09 20.37
CA ILE A 695 -32.41 7.91 20.44
C ILE A 695 -32.31 7.25 19.06
N LEU A 696 -33.45 7.02 18.41
CA LEU A 696 -33.52 6.46 17.04
C LEU A 696 -32.82 7.37 16.03
N SER A 697 -33.10 8.68 16.04
CA SER A 697 -32.42 9.69 15.22
C SER A 697 -30.90 9.61 15.38
N THR A 698 -30.41 9.44 16.61
CA THR A 698 -28.98 9.29 16.91
C THR A 698 -28.40 7.99 16.33
N GLN A 699 -29.13 6.87 16.40
CA GLN A 699 -28.71 5.61 15.78
C GLN A 699 -28.65 5.70 14.25
N PHE A 700 -29.66 6.31 13.61
CA PHE A 700 -29.66 6.50 12.15
C PHE A 700 -28.61 7.52 11.69
N ARG A 701 -28.31 8.55 12.48
CA ARG A 701 -27.20 9.47 12.25
C ARG A 701 -25.84 8.77 12.35
N LEU A 702 -25.65 7.86 13.31
CA LEU A 702 -24.43 7.04 13.39
C LEU A 702 -24.31 6.10 12.18
N LEU A 703 -25.40 5.43 11.78
CA LEU A 703 -25.43 4.56 10.61
C LEU A 703 -25.12 5.32 9.30
N ALA A 704 -25.67 6.52 9.14
CA ALA A 704 -25.36 7.42 8.02
C ALA A 704 -23.87 7.77 7.97
N SER A 705 -23.29 8.17 9.10
CA SER A 705 -21.87 8.49 9.24
C SER A 705 -20.97 7.29 8.91
N PHE A 706 -21.31 6.10 9.38
CA PHE A 706 -20.58 4.87 9.07
C PHE A 706 -20.66 4.50 7.58
N CYS A 707 -21.82 4.61 6.95
CA CYS A 707 -21.98 4.41 5.51
C CYS A 707 -21.16 5.41 4.68
N SER A 708 -21.02 6.66 5.14
CA SER A 708 -20.17 7.67 4.47
C SER A 708 -18.68 7.35 4.65
N LEU A 709 -18.25 7.09 5.89
CA LEU A 709 -16.87 6.76 6.25
C LEU A 709 -16.33 5.57 5.44
N VAL A 710 -17.10 4.49 5.36
CA VAL A 710 -16.66 3.27 4.65
C VAL A 710 -16.54 3.49 3.15
N LYS A 711 -17.44 4.26 2.52
CA LYS A 711 -17.33 4.59 1.09
C LYS A 711 -16.06 5.38 0.79
N ASN A 712 -15.84 6.47 1.52
CA ASN A 712 -14.67 7.32 1.34
C ASN A 712 -13.37 6.53 1.52
N LEU A 713 -13.29 5.73 2.59
CA LEU A 713 -12.12 4.88 2.87
C LEU A 713 -11.89 3.85 1.77
N ILE A 714 -12.94 3.18 1.26
CA ILE A 714 -12.78 2.16 0.21
C ILE A 714 -12.43 2.77 -1.14
N GLU A 715 -13.00 3.92 -1.50
CA GLU A 715 -12.63 4.65 -2.71
C GLU A 715 -11.14 5.06 -2.68
N GLN A 716 -10.69 5.63 -1.56
CA GLN A 716 -9.29 5.99 -1.34
C GLN A 716 -8.37 4.75 -1.41
N LYS A 717 -8.71 3.66 -0.71
CA LYS A 717 -7.93 2.40 -0.75
C LYS A 717 -7.86 1.80 -2.15
N ILE A 718 -8.92 1.90 -2.95
CA ILE A 718 -8.95 1.44 -4.35
C ILE A 718 -8.09 2.32 -5.25
N GLU A 719 -8.07 3.63 -5.06
CA GLU A 719 -7.18 4.53 -5.80
C GLU A 719 -5.71 4.20 -5.51
N ILE A 720 -5.35 4.08 -4.24
CA ILE A 720 -4.00 3.69 -3.79
C ILE A 720 -3.62 2.31 -4.35
N PHE A 721 -4.52 1.33 -4.27
CA PHE A 721 -4.27 0.00 -4.82
C PHE A 721 -4.07 0.05 -6.34
N SER A 722 -4.93 0.76 -7.06
CA SER A 722 -4.84 0.92 -8.52
C SER A 722 -3.58 1.65 -8.97
N SER A 723 -2.98 2.48 -8.10
CA SER A 723 -1.74 3.22 -8.40
C SER A 723 -0.47 2.38 -8.24
N GLN A 724 -0.52 1.27 -7.47
CA GLN A 724 0.61 0.39 -7.22
C GLN A 724 1.12 -0.30 -8.50
N LYS A 725 2.37 -0.77 -8.45
CA LYS A 725 3.08 -1.37 -9.59
C LYS A 725 3.41 -2.82 -9.31
N PHE A 726 3.00 -3.70 -10.20
CA PHE A 726 3.44 -5.09 -10.29
C PHE A 726 4.85 -5.15 -10.86
N ILE A 727 5.74 -5.90 -10.22
CA ILE A 727 7.15 -6.01 -10.63
C ILE A 727 7.40 -7.37 -11.27
N SER A 728 7.68 -7.39 -12.57
CA SER A 728 7.83 -8.60 -13.39
C SER A 728 9.07 -8.49 -14.29
N VAL A 729 10.21 -9.03 -13.83
CA VAL A 729 11.48 -8.96 -14.60
C VAL A 729 11.41 -9.81 -15.88
N GLU A 730 10.84 -11.01 -15.75
CA GLU A 730 10.53 -11.92 -16.86
C GLU A 730 9.02 -11.91 -17.11
N ALA A 731 8.59 -12.27 -18.32
CA ALA A 731 7.19 -12.49 -18.65
C ALA A 731 6.65 -13.71 -17.88
N LEU A 732 5.52 -13.53 -17.19
CA LEU A 732 4.84 -14.61 -16.48
C LEU A 732 3.88 -15.36 -17.40
N THR A 733 3.73 -16.66 -17.15
CA THR A 733 2.63 -17.44 -17.73
C THR A 733 1.29 -16.95 -17.21
N ARG A 734 0.22 -17.19 -17.98
CA ARG A 734 -1.16 -16.94 -17.59
C ARG A 734 -1.49 -17.53 -16.22
N HIS A 735 -1.05 -18.77 -15.94
CA HIS A 735 -1.24 -19.39 -14.63
C HIS A 735 -0.43 -18.68 -13.53
N SER A 736 0.86 -18.42 -13.73
CA SER A 736 1.70 -17.81 -12.68
C SER A 736 1.26 -16.37 -12.37
N PHE A 737 0.89 -15.62 -13.40
CA PHE A 737 0.26 -14.31 -13.27
C PHE A 737 -1.06 -14.41 -12.51
N GLN A 738 -1.98 -15.29 -12.92
CA GLN A 738 -3.29 -15.43 -12.28
C GLN A 738 -3.12 -15.74 -10.77
N THR A 739 -2.33 -16.76 -10.41
CA THR A 739 -2.07 -17.11 -9.01
C THR A 739 -1.46 -15.97 -8.19
N GLN A 740 -0.58 -15.16 -8.77
CA GLN A 740 -0.01 -14.00 -8.09
C GLN A 740 -1.02 -12.86 -7.92
N ILE A 741 -1.82 -12.57 -8.96
CA ILE A 741 -2.83 -11.51 -8.92
C ILE A 741 -3.99 -11.88 -7.99
N ASP A 742 -4.46 -13.13 -8.02
CA ASP A 742 -5.47 -13.65 -7.08
C ASP A 742 -5.00 -13.45 -5.63
N SER A 743 -3.76 -13.86 -5.31
CA SER A 743 -3.18 -13.65 -3.97
C SER A 743 -3.04 -12.17 -3.58
N ILE A 744 -2.89 -11.25 -4.53
CA ILE A 744 -2.82 -9.80 -4.28
C ILE A 744 -4.23 -9.22 -4.04
N ILE A 745 -5.23 -9.70 -4.79
CA ILE A 745 -6.65 -9.33 -4.61
C ILE A 745 -7.17 -9.86 -3.28
N ASP A 746 -6.97 -11.15 -2.98
CA ASP A 746 -7.33 -11.77 -1.70
C ASP A 746 -6.72 -11.01 -0.53
N HIS A 747 -5.44 -10.64 -0.62
CA HIS A 747 -4.78 -9.85 0.39
C HIS A 747 -5.45 -8.47 0.56
N PHE A 748 -5.75 -7.76 -0.53
CA PHE A 748 -6.45 -6.48 -0.47
C PHE A 748 -7.85 -6.60 0.17
N ILE A 749 -8.66 -7.57 -0.28
CA ILE A 749 -10.03 -7.79 0.19
C ILE A 749 -10.07 -8.23 1.66
N VAL A 750 -9.12 -9.04 2.12
CA VAL A 750 -9.05 -9.51 3.52
C VAL A 750 -8.44 -8.47 4.47
N GLN A 751 -7.48 -7.66 4.01
CA GLN A 751 -6.85 -6.64 4.84
C GLN A 751 -7.75 -5.41 5.05
N ALA A 752 -8.55 -5.00 4.06
CA ALA A 752 -9.39 -3.81 4.20
C ALA A 752 -10.36 -3.86 5.41
N PRO A 753 -11.16 -4.93 5.62
CA PRO A 753 -11.94 -5.13 6.85
C PRO A 753 -11.10 -5.16 8.13
N THR A 754 -9.89 -5.73 8.06
CA THR A 754 -9.03 -5.91 9.24
C THR A 754 -8.41 -4.59 9.70
N SER A 755 -7.92 -3.75 8.77
CA SER A 755 -7.53 -2.38 9.06
C SER A 755 -8.72 -1.57 9.60
N PHE A 756 -9.90 -1.72 9.00
CA PHE A 756 -11.09 -0.98 9.41
C PHE A 756 -11.57 -1.33 10.82
N ARG A 757 -11.46 -2.59 11.27
CA ARG A 757 -11.79 -2.97 12.65
C ARG A 757 -10.87 -2.33 13.70
N GLN A 758 -9.63 -1.99 13.35
CA GLN A 758 -8.73 -1.24 14.24
C GLN A 758 -9.19 0.23 14.37
N ILE A 759 -9.51 0.85 13.23
CA ILE A 759 -10.10 2.20 13.11
C ILE A 759 -11.39 2.28 13.96
N HIS A 760 -12.28 1.30 13.80
CA HIS A 760 -13.53 1.17 14.55
C HIS A 760 -13.32 1.11 16.07
N LYS A 761 -12.42 0.23 16.54
CA LYS A 761 -12.12 0.10 17.97
C LYS A 761 -11.64 1.43 18.56
N TYR A 762 -10.79 2.16 17.83
CA TYR A 762 -10.32 3.47 18.25
C TYR A 762 -11.44 4.51 18.36
N ILE A 763 -12.37 4.55 17.40
CA ILE A 763 -13.56 5.42 17.45
C ILE A 763 -14.42 5.11 18.69
N ILE A 764 -14.69 3.83 18.99
CA ILE A 764 -15.51 3.44 20.16
C ILE A 764 -14.88 3.90 21.47
N GLU A 765 -13.60 3.62 21.70
CA GLU A 765 -12.93 4.00 22.95
C GLU A 765 -12.88 5.53 23.12
N MET A 766 -12.75 6.29 22.02
CA MET A 766 -12.79 7.75 22.06
C MET A 766 -14.19 8.30 22.35
N ILE A 767 -15.24 7.73 21.74
CA ILE A 767 -16.63 8.08 22.05
C ILE A 767 -16.96 7.74 23.51
N HIS A 768 -16.37 6.67 24.06
CA HIS A 768 -16.53 6.34 25.47
C HIS A 768 -15.85 7.36 26.40
N ALA A 769 -14.61 7.77 26.11
CA ALA A 769 -13.86 8.71 26.93
C ALA A 769 -14.49 10.11 27.01
N ASN A 770 -15.28 10.52 26.01
CA ASN A 770 -15.83 11.87 25.88
C ASN A 770 -17.30 12.01 26.33
N GLN A 771 -17.91 10.97 26.90
CA GLN A 771 -19.29 11.07 27.38
C GLN A 771 -19.36 11.97 28.61
N LEU A 772 -19.91 13.18 28.50
CA LEU A 772 -20.26 14.02 29.65
C LEU A 772 -21.64 13.66 30.23
N HIS A 773 -22.53 13.12 29.40
CA HIS A 773 -23.85 12.69 29.81
C HIS A 773 -24.47 11.78 28.75
N ASN A 774 -25.03 10.62 29.13
CA ASN A 774 -25.88 9.82 28.25
C ASN A 774 -27.36 10.17 28.48
N ILE A 775 -28.20 9.88 27.49
CA ILE A 775 -29.63 10.24 27.50
C ILE A 775 -30.43 9.61 28.65
N PHE A 776 -29.88 8.57 29.27
CA PHE A 776 -30.44 7.87 30.43
C PHE A 776 -29.84 8.35 31.76
N TYR A 777 -29.05 9.44 31.81
CA TYR A 777 -28.52 9.99 33.05
C TYR A 777 -27.72 8.95 33.88
N THR A 778 -27.09 7.95 33.23
CA THR A 778 -26.52 6.75 33.89
C THR A 778 -24.99 6.70 33.95
N ASN A 779 -24.29 7.64 33.33
CA ASN A 779 -22.83 7.77 33.42
C ASN A 779 -22.41 8.89 34.37
N TRP A 780 -23.01 10.08 34.26
CA TRP A 780 -22.69 11.24 35.09
C TRP A 780 -23.94 11.83 35.77
N ASN A 781 -23.81 12.15 37.05
CA ASN A 781 -24.76 12.95 37.79
C ASN A 781 -24.47 14.43 37.52
N LEU A 782 -25.52 15.18 37.14
CA LEU A 782 -25.47 16.61 36.92
C LEU A 782 -26.13 17.32 38.08
N THR A 783 -25.31 17.88 38.97
CA THR A 783 -25.78 18.65 40.13
C THR A 783 -25.69 20.13 39.85
N ILE A 784 -26.76 20.85 40.18
CA ILE A 784 -26.84 22.32 40.02
C ILE A 784 -26.93 22.88 41.42
N SER A 785 -25.89 23.60 41.84
CA SER A 785 -25.86 24.29 43.14
C SER A 785 -25.95 25.79 42.91
N ASN A 786 -26.61 26.51 43.82
CA ASN A 786 -26.68 27.97 43.81
C ASN A 786 -25.96 28.58 45.02
N PRO A 787 -24.61 28.63 45.03
CA PRO A 787 -23.87 29.49 45.92
C PRO A 787 -23.92 30.95 45.42
N ASN A 788 -24.74 31.77 46.06
CA ASN A 788 -24.75 33.23 45.92
C ASN A 788 -25.05 33.75 44.50
N ASP A 789 -26.20 33.35 43.94
CA ASP A 789 -26.73 33.73 42.62
C ASP A 789 -25.89 33.31 41.39
N ASN A 790 -24.79 32.58 41.62
CA ASN A 790 -23.99 31.94 40.58
C ASN A 790 -24.27 30.43 40.57
N TYR A 791 -24.96 29.95 39.53
CA TYR A 791 -25.25 28.52 39.38
C TYR A 791 -24.00 27.74 38.97
N ILE A 792 -23.49 26.90 39.86
CA ILE A 792 -22.39 25.97 39.55
C ILE A 792 -23.01 24.64 39.11
N MET A 793 -22.81 24.31 37.83
CA MET A 793 -23.07 23.00 37.25
C MET A 793 -21.88 22.08 37.53
N SER A 794 -22.06 21.11 38.44
CA SER A 794 -21.03 20.12 38.79
C SER A 794 -21.42 18.74 38.27
N THR A 795 -20.57 18.16 37.44
CA THR A 795 -20.67 16.78 36.95
C THR A 795 -19.85 15.83 37.82
N SER A 796 -20.46 14.77 38.35
CA SER A 796 -19.74 13.69 39.06
C SER A 796 -20.06 12.33 38.43
N PRO A 797 -19.09 11.41 38.27
CA PRO A 797 -19.34 10.10 37.69
C PRO A 797 -20.24 9.30 38.62
N ILE A 798 -21.28 8.66 38.09
CA ILE A 798 -22.19 7.85 38.92
C ILE A 798 -21.50 6.54 39.26
N SER A 799 -21.26 6.33 40.55
CA SER A 799 -20.80 5.05 41.10
C SER A 799 -22.00 4.26 41.60
N TYR A 800 -21.99 2.94 41.37
CA TYR A 800 -23.15 2.07 41.62
C TYR A 800 -22.94 1.07 42.75
N ASN A 801 -22.17 1.43 43.79
CA ASN A 801 -21.97 0.56 44.95
C ASN A 801 -21.49 1.29 46.23
N ASP A 802 -22.01 0.86 47.39
CA ASP A 802 -21.63 1.36 48.73
C ASP A 802 -20.33 0.75 49.30
N SER A 803 -19.72 -0.23 48.62
CA SER A 803 -18.56 -0.98 49.14
C SER A 803 -17.35 -1.09 48.21
N ASN A 804 -17.46 -0.62 46.95
CA ASN A 804 -16.34 -0.58 46.01
C ASN A 804 -16.55 0.59 45.03
N SER A 805 -15.80 1.67 45.24
CA SER A 805 -15.92 2.96 44.54
C SER A 805 -15.35 2.99 43.12
N SER A 806 -14.98 1.84 42.54
CA SER A 806 -14.14 1.74 41.35
C SER A 806 -14.87 1.43 40.03
N CYS A 807 -16.16 1.12 40.04
CA CYS A 807 -16.93 0.82 38.83
C CYS A 807 -17.95 1.93 38.55
N SER A 808 -17.67 2.75 37.53
CA SER A 808 -18.59 3.74 36.98
C SER A 808 -18.63 3.63 35.46
N CYS A 809 -19.83 3.76 34.89
CA CYS A 809 -20.03 3.78 33.44
C CYS A 809 -19.46 5.04 32.78
N ALA A 810 -19.07 6.06 33.55
CA ALA A 810 -18.32 7.22 33.07
C ALA A 810 -16.80 6.98 32.99
N THR A 811 -16.24 6.12 33.85
CA THR A 811 -14.77 5.97 33.99
C THR A 811 -14.23 4.68 33.37
N MET A 812 -15.08 3.69 33.06
CA MET A 812 -14.63 2.40 32.52
C MET A 812 -15.64 1.76 31.56
N SER A 813 -15.22 1.55 30.30
CA SER A 813 -16.03 0.97 29.22
C SER A 813 -16.46 -0.48 29.45
N THR A 814 -15.77 -1.21 30.31
CA THR A 814 -16.03 -2.60 30.68
C THR A 814 -16.72 -2.76 32.05
N CYS A 815 -17.19 -1.68 32.67
CA CYS A 815 -17.85 -1.75 33.98
C CYS A 815 -19.14 -2.59 33.92
N SER A 816 -19.13 -3.75 34.56
CA SER A 816 -20.26 -4.68 34.64
C SER A 816 -20.37 -5.27 36.04
N ARG A 817 -21.59 -5.26 36.60
CA ARG A 817 -21.88 -5.78 37.95
C ARG A 817 -22.64 -7.11 37.90
N SER A 818 -22.27 -8.03 38.80
CA SER A 818 -23.04 -9.25 39.08
C SER A 818 -24.36 -8.90 39.79
N LEU A 819 -25.46 -9.50 39.34
CA LEU A 819 -26.83 -9.16 39.77
C LEU A 819 -27.23 -9.70 41.17
N LEU A 820 -26.32 -10.31 41.91
CA LEU A 820 -26.60 -10.92 43.21
C LEU A 820 -25.87 -10.18 44.34
N THR A 821 -26.62 -9.41 45.12
CA THR A 821 -26.24 -9.01 46.48
C THR A 821 -27.32 -9.43 47.45
N ASN A 822 -26.93 -10.26 48.42
CA ASN A 822 -27.78 -10.90 49.42
C ASN A 822 -28.81 -9.96 50.06
N ASN A 823 -30.05 -10.44 50.21
CA ASN A 823 -30.81 -10.27 51.44
C ASN A 823 -31.72 -11.49 51.66
N ASN A 824 -31.98 -11.81 52.93
CA ASN A 824 -32.85 -12.88 53.42
C ASN A 824 -32.33 -14.33 53.26
N LYS A 825 -31.22 -14.62 53.95
CA LYS A 825 -30.96 -15.93 54.56
C LYS A 825 -31.20 -15.85 56.08
N THR A 826 -32.46 -15.80 56.48
CA THR A 826 -32.91 -16.01 57.87
C THR A 826 -34.33 -16.59 57.86
N GLU A 827 -34.42 -17.91 58.02
CA GLU A 827 -35.55 -18.69 58.59
C GLU A 827 -36.92 -18.55 57.84
N ILE A 828 -37.84 -19.51 57.78
CA ILE A 828 -38.25 -20.64 58.63
C ILE A 828 -38.67 -21.77 57.65
N LEU A 829 -38.23 -23.02 57.70
CA LEU A 829 -38.51 -24.09 58.69
C LEU A 829 -39.98 -24.55 58.82
N SER A 830 -40.61 -24.98 57.71
CA SER A 830 -41.62 -26.07 57.68
C SER A 830 -41.92 -26.52 56.24
#